data_AF-A0A960KTL9-F1
#
_entry.id   AF-A0A960KTL9-F1
#
_cell.length_a   1.000
_cell.length_b   1.000
_cell.length_c   1.000
_cell.angle_alpha   90.00
_cell.angle_beta   90.00
_cell.angle_gamma   90.00
#
_symmetry.space_group_name_H-M   'P 1'
#
loop_
_entity.id
_entity.type
_entity.pdbx_description
1 polymer ?
#
loop_
_entity_poly.entity_id
_entity_poly.type
_entity_poly.pdbx_seq_one_letter_code
_entity_poly.pdbx_strand_id
1 'polypeptide(L)'
;MRKNLILALCACLAGGSALASTQAVEAQKTPKAPDAHRVNAALDVPVTNGIVKTPSAQRTDDWMGTFSVVGTTRYDYQHNGTTSRMLAVSSDGIVHGSFMGGVDAGAGRRVQAWCVDPSDMSLIGPTDALSQRTGYTTSAVTGANPGNTLAANSGVVGLHTSTPAVSWMSVDFAGCTLAFNLLQHDGTNYLWPHVAVDAADRIHMVSYGSSDSDAPNTHFYDSSTDGFTWDNGTYYTLTTNSEALGSIPVAAPYSSRAAILFFDKTGPEDMPYDGPPEGGEIGIQIHHDVKAYLAENGNLAAEISGGNVMNLTDFGPGSESPFGPYGCRAYCDVDGLFDMTASENLHMAFSADVMFTDTLTVHDGDGDTSDLVYYNWNLGRGQIWHMNVDTGEWSHVAGYNSGITEEDLFYARPQAWRMWRDRPQMAVDPTTGYLYTIWSEYTSADTSAAGYYNGEIMARCSADNGMSWGPAVNLTDTQTPGCASGSCDAEDWPSMASVAHNGFLHISFVHDLDPGGIPFDPPEGAETLNDMIYQKVPVSAIPPHTGTPWNAAGHVGLVTDSRWYSWTCDSWTGDTAFLDSTHWVEPVHVFNESPFDVHVDNIAFYHHPSDLLGTPEDGGLMELDLEVFANGEWTSAMDWDGWLPQWRGTKFRA
;
A
#
# COMPACT_ATOMS: atom_id res chain seq x y z
N MET A 1 -49.90 -26.81 -48.97
CA MET A 1 -48.45 -26.67 -49.23
C MET A 1 -47.77 -26.37 -47.91
N ARG A 2 -46.92 -27.27 -47.42
CA ARG A 2 -46.07 -27.10 -46.22
C ARG A 2 -44.70 -27.72 -46.52
N LYS A 3 -43.64 -27.10 -46.01
CA LYS A 3 -42.22 -27.52 -45.96
C LYS A 3 -41.77 -27.30 -44.50
N ASN A 4 -40.78 -27.96 -43.91
CA ASN A 4 -39.99 -29.17 -44.20
C ASN A 4 -39.42 -29.64 -42.84
N LEU A 5 -39.32 -30.95 -42.58
CA LEU A 5 -38.70 -31.59 -41.39
C LEU A 5 -38.64 -33.11 -41.72
N ILE A 6 -37.70 -33.97 -41.30
CA ILE A 6 -36.42 -33.85 -40.54
C ILE A 6 -35.42 -34.86 -41.17
N LEU A 7 -34.18 -34.92 -40.66
CA LEU A 7 -33.30 -36.10 -40.54
C LEU A 7 -32.61 -36.69 -41.79
N ALA A 8 -31.28 -36.58 -41.79
CA ALA A 8 -30.37 -37.44 -42.54
C ALA A 8 -29.22 -37.89 -41.63
N LEU A 9 -29.10 -39.21 -41.44
CA LEU A 9 -27.91 -39.87 -40.92
C LEU A 9 -27.05 -40.29 -42.12
N CYS A 10 -25.73 -40.09 -42.08
CA CYS A 10 -24.76 -41.05 -42.63
C CYS A 10 -23.31 -40.64 -42.33
N ALA A 11 -22.47 -41.62 -42.05
CA ALA A 11 -21.04 -41.45 -41.80
C ALA A 11 -20.23 -41.42 -43.11
N CYS A 12 -19.02 -40.85 -43.04
CA CYS A 12 -17.94 -41.20 -43.96
C CYS A 12 -16.58 -41.12 -43.24
N LEU A 13 -15.63 -41.95 -43.69
CA LEU A 13 -14.32 -42.20 -43.10
C LEU A 13 -13.20 -41.39 -43.75
N ALA A 14 -12.14 -41.16 -42.97
CA ALA A 14 -10.72 -41.12 -43.34
C ALA A 14 -10.17 -40.00 -44.26
N GLY A 15 -9.07 -39.40 -43.78
CA GLY A 15 -8.04 -38.76 -44.60
C GLY A 15 -7.61 -37.37 -44.11
N GLY A 16 -6.40 -37.26 -43.53
CA GLY A 16 -5.87 -35.95 -43.09
C GLY A 16 -4.63 -36.00 -42.22
N SER A 17 -3.48 -36.33 -42.83
CA SER A 17 -2.10 -35.99 -42.42
C SER A 17 -1.84 -35.42 -41.02
N ALA A 18 -1.09 -36.15 -40.20
CA ALA A 18 -0.39 -35.59 -39.05
C ALA A 18 0.71 -34.61 -39.49
N LEU A 19 0.67 -33.38 -38.97
CA LEU A 19 1.82 -32.48 -38.88
C LEU A 19 2.11 -32.26 -37.40
N ALA A 20 3.03 -33.06 -36.86
CA ALA A 20 3.55 -32.82 -35.51
C ALA A 20 4.57 -31.68 -35.56
N SER A 21 4.13 -30.45 -35.27
CA SER A 21 5.04 -29.36 -34.95
C SER A 21 5.55 -29.55 -33.53
N THR A 22 6.67 -30.24 -33.39
CA THR A 22 7.47 -30.20 -32.15
C THR A 22 8.09 -28.81 -32.01
N GLN A 23 7.33 -27.85 -31.48
CA GLN A 23 7.95 -26.72 -30.80
C GLN A 23 8.58 -27.27 -29.52
N ALA A 24 9.91 -27.26 -29.47
CA ALA A 24 10.59 -27.42 -28.21
C ALA A 24 10.24 -26.19 -27.37
N VAL A 25 9.57 -26.41 -26.24
CA VAL A 25 9.46 -25.38 -25.21
C VAL A 25 10.87 -25.18 -24.67
N GLU A 26 11.51 -24.10 -25.09
CA GLU A 26 12.78 -23.67 -24.54
C GLU A 26 12.53 -23.34 -23.07
N ALA A 27 13.30 -23.95 -22.17
CA ALA A 27 13.09 -23.79 -20.74
C ALA A 27 13.40 -22.33 -20.36
N GLN A 28 12.33 -21.56 -20.16
CA GLN A 28 12.39 -20.16 -19.77
C GLN A 28 13.20 -20.06 -18.48
N LYS A 29 14.38 -19.43 -18.56
CA LYS A 29 15.20 -19.18 -17.38
C LYS A 29 14.42 -18.19 -16.51
N THR A 30 14.12 -18.58 -15.28
CA THR A 30 13.75 -17.62 -14.24
C THR A 30 14.85 -16.56 -14.13
N PRO A 31 14.50 -15.28 -13.91
CA PRO A 31 15.47 -14.25 -13.57
C PRO A 31 16.35 -14.74 -12.42
N LYS A 32 17.66 -14.51 -12.53
CA LYS A 32 18.60 -14.86 -11.46
C LYS A 32 18.47 -13.76 -10.40
N ALA A 33 17.97 -14.10 -9.21
CA ALA A 33 17.98 -13.19 -8.08
C ALA A 33 19.40 -12.62 -7.85
N PRO A 34 19.52 -11.37 -7.37
CA PRO A 34 20.82 -10.78 -7.04
C PRO A 34 21.58 -11.66 -6.06
N ASP A 35 22.92 -11.73 -6.20
CA ASP A 35 23.75 -12.67 -5.45
C ASP A 35 23.75 -12.35 -3.95
N ALA A 36 22.83 -12.96 -3.19
CA ALA A 36 22.74 -12.83 -1.74
C ALA A 36 24.08 -13.15 -1.07
N HIS A 37 24.63 -12.16 -0.35
CA HIS A 37 25.93 -12.28 0.28
C HIS A 37 25.95 -13.41 1.32
N ARG A 38 26.98 -14.26 1.23
CA ARG A 38 27.17 -15.41 2.13
C ARG A 38 27.34 -14.98 3.58
N VAL A 39 26.33 -15.21 4.40
CA VAL A 39 26.50 -15.29 5.87
C VAL A 39 26.83 -16.73 6.25
N ASN A 40 27.77 -16.92 7.18
CA ASN A 40 28.35 -18.23 7.49
C ASN A 40 27.51 -19.03 8.50
N ALA A 41 27.56 -20.35 8.33
CA ALA A 41 27.20 -21.38 9.32
C ALA A 41 25.76 -21.37 9.85
N ALA A 42 24.88 -22.09 9.14
CA ALA A 42 23.64 -22.59 9.71
C ALA A 42 23.92 -23.36 11.01
N LEU A 43 23.18 -23.04 12.07
CA LEU A 43 23.13 -23.86 13.28
C LEU A 43 22.22 -25.06 12.97
N ASP A 44 22.79 -26.26 12.89
CA ASP A 44 22.03 -27.50 12.67
C ASP A 44 21.05 -27.77 13.84
N VAL A 45 19.85 -27.21 13.76
CA VAL A 45 18.73 -27.55 14.65
C VAL A 45 18.09 -28.84 14.14
N PRO A 46 18.04 -29.93 14.93
CA PRO A 46 17.46 -31.18 14.45
C PRO A 46 15.95 -31.05 14.28
N VAL A 47 15.47 -31.11 13.04
CA VAL A 47 14.03 -31.16 12.72
C VAL A 47 13.44 -32.48 13.22
N THR A 48 12.90 -32.48 14.43
CA THR A 48 12.15 -33.63 14.97
C THR A 48 10.76 -33.69 14.36
N ASN A 49 10.61 -34.56 13.35
CA ASN A 49 9.31 -34.94 12.82
C ASN A 49 8.36 -35.44 13.92
N GLY A 50 7.12 -34.94 13.93
CA GLY A 50 5.98 -35.68 14.49
C GLY A 50 5.38 -35.18 15.81
N ILE A 51 5.04 -33.90 15.91
CA ILE A 51 3.86 -33.48 16.67
C ILE A 51 3.05 -32.55 15.78
N VAL A 52 1.85 -32.98 15.36
CA VAL A 52 0.80 -32.03 14.98
C VAL A 52 0.42 -31.33 16.28
N LYS A 53 0.97 -30.13 16.52
CA LYS A 53 0.42 -29.25 17.54
C LYS A 53 -1.05 -29.05 17.13
N THR A 54 -1.99 -29.42 17.99
CA THR A 54 -3.25 -28.66 18.05
C THR A 54 -2.86 -27.19 18.12
N PRO A 55 -3.51 -26.28 17.39
CA PRO A 55 -3.19 -24.86 17.43
C PRO A 55 -2.92 -24.44 18.88
N SER A 56 -1.75 -23.87 19.14
CA SER A 56 -1.54 -23.17 20.40
C SER A 56 -2.72 -22.25 20.60
N ALA A 57 -3.28 -22.17 21.80
CA ALA A 57 -4.39 -21.26 22.07
C ALA A 57 -3.94 -19.84 21.65
N GLN A 58 -4.38 -19.42 20.47
CA GLN A 58 -3.98 -18.18 19.82
C GLN A 58 -4.45 -17.02 20.69
N ARG A 59 -3.73 -15.89 20.64
CA ARG A 59 -4.13 -14.66 21.34
C ARG A 59 -5.24 -13.89 20.63
N THR A 60 -6.17 -14.60 20.01
CA THR A 60 -7.34 -14.00 19.34
C THR A 60 -8.33 -13.34 20.32
N ASP A 61 -8.07 -13.40 21.62
CA ASP A 61 -8.82 -12.66 22.65
C ASP A 61 -8.58 -11.14 22.57
N ASP A 62 -7.47 -10.71 21.96
CA ASP A 62 -7.06 -9.31 21.82
C ASP A 62 -7.61 -8.66 20.52
N TRP A 63 -7.93 -9.45 19.49
CA TRP A 63 -8.48 -8.99 18.21
C TRP A 63 -9.81 -8.24 18.34
N MET A 64 -9.93 -7.08 17.70
CA MET A 64 -11.11 -6.24 17.78
C MET A 64 -12.33 -6.84 17.05
N GLY A 65 -13.47 -6.92 17.73
CA GLY A 65 -14.75 -7.30 17.13
C GLY A 65 -15.02 -8.81 17.13
N THR A 66 -15.31 -9.40 15.97
CA THR A 66 -15.55 -10.86 15.84
C THR A 66 -14.89 -11.39 14.58
N PHE A 67 -14.23 -12.55 14.66
CA PHE A 67 -13.51 -13.14 13.54
C PHE A 67 -13.93 -14.60 13.25
N SER A 68 -13.44 -15.16 12.16
CA SER A 68 -13.54 -16.57 11.79
C SER A 68 -12.39 -16.96 10.88
N VAL A 69 -11.84 -18.17 11.05
CA VAL A 69 -10.88 -18.76 10.10
C VAL A 69 -11.66 -19.22 8.87
N VAL A 70 -11.38 -18.61 7.71
CA VAL A 70 -12.06 -18.91 6.43
C VAL A 70 -11.29 -19.89 5.55
N GLY A 71 -10.06 -20.24 5.95
CA GLY A 71 -9.22 -21.21 5.27
C GLY A 71 -7.80 -21.20 5.82
N THR A 72 -6.89 -21.85 5.11
CA THR A 72 -5.47 -21.91 5.48
C THR A 72 -4.59 -21.84 4.24
N THR A 73 -3.42 -21.22 4.34
CA THR A 73 -2.45 -21.12 3.25
C THR A 73 -1.01 -21.28 3.72
N ARG A 74 -0.14 -21.80 2.84
CA ARG A 74 1.33 -21.71 2.97
C ARG A 74 1.93 -20.60 2.09
N TYR A 75 1.07 -19.79 1.49
CA TYR A 75 1.45 -18.64 0.70
C TYR A 75 0.98 -17.39 1.45
N ASP A 76 1.77 -16.94 2.42
CA ASP A 76 1.76 -15.58 2.97
C ASP A 76 1.52 -14.55 1.86
N TYR A 77 2.40 -14.56 0.85
CA TYR A 77 2.46 -13.58 -0.22
C TYR A 77 1.21 -13.60 -1.14
N GLN A 78 0.15 -12.87 -0.80
CA GLN A 78 -1.16 -12.96 -1.50
C GLN A 78 -1.24 -12.28 -2.87
N HIS A 79 -0.56 -11.13 -3.08
CA HIS A 79 -0.62 -10.36 -4.33
C HIS A 79 0.75 -9.87 -4.80
N ASN A 80 1.02 -9.82 -6.11
CA ASN A 80 2.20 -9.10 -6.59
C ASN A 80 1.91 -7.60 -6.60
N GLY A 81 2.57 -6.84 -5.71
CA GLY A 81 2.33 -5.40 -5.55
C GLY A 81 1.00 -5.12 -4.84
N THR A 82 0.24 -4.11 -5.30
CA THR A 82 -1.00 -3.66 -4.61
C THR A 82 -1.91 -4.83 -4.26
N THR A 83 -2.29 -4.96 -2.99
CA THR A 83 -3.11 -6.09 -2.51
C THR A 83 -4.51 -6.06 -3.12
N SER A 84 -5.06 -4.86 -3.36
CA SER A 84 -6.42 -4.67 -3.86
C SER A 84 -7.46 -5.41 -3.00
N ARG A 85 -8.66 -5.59 -3.53
CA ARG A 85 -9.78 -6.20 -2.79
C ARG A 85 -9.81 -7.69 -3.03
N MET A 86 -9.54 -8.47 -2.00
CA MET A 86 -9.76 -9.91 -1.89
C MET A 86 -11.15 -10.23 -1.31
N LEU A 87 -11.93 -9.23 -0.90
CA LEU A 87 -13.31 -9.40 -0.43
C LEU A 87 -14.22 -8.24 -0.85
N ALA A 88 -15.51 -8.53 -0.97
CA ALA A 88 -16.55 -7.57 -1.32
C ALA A 88 -17.85 -7.87 -0.55
N VAL A 89 -18.67 -6.83 -0.33
CA VAL A 89 -19.98 -6.94 0.33
C VAL A 89 -21.07 -6.57 -0.66
N SER A 90 -22.01 -7.48 -0.86
CA SER A 90 -23.18 -7.33 -1.72
C SER A 90 -24.24 -6.37 -1.16
N SER A 91 -25.23 -6.04 -1.98
CA SER A 91 -26.35 -5.15 -1.58
C SER A 91 -27.26 -5.73 -0.49
N ASP A 92 -27.32 -7.05 -0.32
CA ASP A 92 -28.06 -7.73 0.75
C ASP A 92 -27.18 -8.13 1.95
N GLY A 93 -25.88 -7.80 1.92
CA GLY A 93 -24.95 -7.98 3.03
C GLY A 93 -24.16 -9.30 3.02
N ILE A 94 -24.34 -10.14 2.00
CA ILE A 94 -23.48 -11.30 1.75
C ILE A 94 -22.05 -10.80 1.51
N VAL A 95 -21.12 -11.30 2.31
CA VAL A 95 -19.69 -11.07 2.12
C VAL A 95 -19.15 -12.17 1.22
N HIS A 96 -18.48 -11.82 0.14
CA HIS A 96 -17.72 -12.73 -0.70
C HIS A 96 -16.23 -12.46 -0.49
N GLY A 97 -15.41 -13.50 -0.47
CA GLY A 97 -13.97 -13.33 -0.49
C GLY A 97 -13.25 -14.47 -1.20
N SER A 98 -12.01 -14.19 -1.57
CA SER A 98 -11.08 -15.15 -2.16
C SER A 98 -9.69 -15.00 -1.53
N PHE A 99 -8.90 -16.06 -1.60
CA PHE A 99 -7.48 -16.02 -1.21
C PHE A 99 -6.70 -17.06 -2.03
N MET A 100 -5.39 -16.84 -2.17
CA MET A 100 -4.47 -17.86 -2.65
C MET A 100 -4.18 -18.82 -1.51
N GLY A 101 -4.81 -20.00 -1.57
CA GLY A 101 -4.66 -21.10 -0.63
C GLY A 101 -3.73 -22.22 -1.12
N GLY A 102 -3.35 -23.08 -0.18
CA GLY A 102 -2.61 -24.31 -0.43
C GLY A 102 -2.00 -24.85 0.86
N VAL A 103 -2.00 -26.17 1.02
CA VAL A 103 -1.55 -26.85 2.26
C VAL A 103 -0.19 -27.52 2.13
N ASP A 104 0.30 -27.67 0.90
CA ASP A 104 1.52 -28.39 0.55
C ASP A 104 2.57 -27.44 -0.03
N ALA A 105 3.76 -27.47 0.57
CA ALA A 105 4.88 -26.61 0.24
C ALA A 105 5.33 -26.74 -1.23
N GLY A 106 5.43 -25.60 -1.92
CA GLY A 106 5.82 -25.55 -3.34
C GLY A 106 4.90 -26.35 -4.30
N ALA A 107 3.75 -26.84 -3.83
CA ALA A 107 2.81 -27.59 -4.63
C ALA A 107 1.94 -26.66 -5.49
N GLY A 108 0.85 -27.19 -6.04
CA GLY A 108 -0.12 -26.38 -6.78
C GLY A 108 -0.89 -25.45 -5.84
N ARG A 109 -0.48 -24.18 -5.77
CA ARG A 109 -1.32 -23.08 -5.25
C ARG A 109 -2.71 -23.08 -5.91
N ARG A 110 -3.71 -22.61 -5.20
CA ARG A 110 -5.09 -22.54 -5.70
C ARG A 110 -5.81 -21.33 -5.15
N VAL A 111 -6.60 -20.67 -5.99
CA VAL A 111 -7.55 -19.67 -5.51
C VAL A 111 -8.75 -20.38 -4.92
N GLN A 112 -8.98 -20.12 -3.64
CA GLN A 112 -10.14 -20.58 -2.91
C GLN A 112 -11.05 -19.39 -2.65
N ALA A 113 -12.36 -19.62 -2.75
CA ALA A 113 -13.38 -18.63 -2.46
C ALA A 113 -14.25 -19.09 -1.29
N TRP A 114 -14.76 -18.12 -0.55
CA TRP A 114 -15.63 -18.29 0.60
C TRP A 114 -16.67 -17.17 0.60
N CYS A 115 -17.73 -17.36 1.38
CA CYS A 115 -18.72 -16.31 1.59
C CYS A 115 -19.40 -16.48 2.95
N VAL A 116 -20.00 -15.39 3.44
CA VAL A 116 -20.69 -15.35 4.73
C VAL A 116 -22.10 -14.82 4.52
N ASP A 117 -23.10 -15.62 4.88
CA ASP A 117 -24.51 -15.24 4.85
C ASP A 117 -24.80 -14.29 6.03
N PRO A 118 -25.33 -13.07 5.80
CA PRO A 118 -25.57 -12.09 6.86
C PRO A 118 -26.75 -12.44 7.77
N SER A 119 -27.61 -13.37 7.35
CA SER A 119 -28.84 -13.72 8.07
C SER A 119 -28.61 -14.62 9.29
N ASP A 120 -27.61 -15.51 9.21
CA ASP A 120 -27.22 -16.40 10.31
C ASP A 120 -25.71 -16.40 10.63
N MET A 121 -24.93 -15.58 9.91
CA MET A 121 -23.46 -15.51 9.97
C MET A 121 -22.75 -16.83 9.61
N SER A 122 -23.40 -17.72 8.87
CA SER A 122 -22.77 -18.97 8.43
C SER A 122 -21.69 -18.72 7.39
N LEU A 123 -20.51 -19.31 7.62
CA LEU A 123 -19.43 -19.39 6.65
C LEU A 123 -19.70 -20.54 5.69
N ILE A 124 -19.69 -20.25 4.39
CA ILE A 124 -19.72 -21.23 3.31
C ILE A 124 -18.34 -21.19 2.62
N GLY A 125 -17.74 -22.37 2.43
CA GLY A 125 -16.38 -22.51 1.90
C GLY A 125 -15.35 -22.93 2.96
N PRO A 126 -14.05 -22.85 2.65
CA PRO A 126 -13.49 -22.43 1.36
C PRO A 126 -13.67 -23.50 0.28
N THR A 127 -14.00 -23.08 -0.94
CA THR A 127 -14.11 -23.96 -2.13
C THR A 127 -13.13 -23.49 -3.20
N ASP A 128 -12.50 -24.42 -3.91
CA ASP A 128 -11.56 -24.08 -4.99
C ASP A 128 -12.29 -23.38 -6.15
N ALA A 129 -12.04 -22.08 -6.34
CA ALA A 129 -12.54 -21.33 -7.49
C ALA A 129 -11.82 -21.75 -8.78
N LEU A 130 -10.54 -22.13 -8.67
CA LEU A 130 -9.81 -22.93 -9.66
C LEU A 130 -8.64 -23.67 -9.02
N SER A 131 -8.51 -24.97 -9.29
CA SER A 131 -7.52 -25.87 -8.65
C SER A 131 -6.16 -26.01 -9.39
N GLN A 132 -5.82 -25.12 -10.33
CA GLN A 132 -4.70 -25.30 -11.27
C GLN A 132 -3.55 -24.28 -11.10
N ARG A 133 -2.72 -24.42 -10.06
CA ARG A 133 -1.56 -23.53 -9.78
C ARG A 133 -1.94 -22.03 -9.94
N THR A 134 -3.03 -21.66 -9.29
CA THR A 134 -3.63 -20.31 -9.32
C THR A 134 -3.34 -19.52 -8.06
N GLY A 135 -3.39 -18.21 -8.17
CA GLY A 135 -3.13 -17.29 -7.07
C GLY A 135 -3.37 -15.84 -7.48
N TYR A 136 -2.91 -14.89 -6.66
CA TYR A 136 -3.00 -13.45 -6.94
C TYR A 136 -4.43 -13.06 -7.35
N THR A 137 -5.31 -13.13 -6.36
CA THR A 137 -6.76 -13.07 -6.57
C THR A 137 -7.33 -11.75 -6.08
N THR A 138 -8.39 -11.30 -6.74
CA THR A 138 -9.24 -10.21 -6.27
C THR A 138 -10.71 -10.64 -6.32
N SER A 139 -11.55 -9.98 -5.54
CA SER A 139 -12.98 -10.21 -5.44
C SER A 139 -13.75 -8.90 -5.58
N ALA A 140 -14.81 -8.95 -6.39
CA ALA A 140 -15.87 -7.96 -6.49
C ALA A 140 -17.23 -8.67 -6.40
N VAL A 141 -18.32 -7.93 -6.53
CA VAL A 141 -19.68 -8.49 -6.44
C VAL A 141 -20.61 -7.82 -7.43
N THR A 142 -21.50 -8.58 -8.06
CA THR A 142 -22.56 -8.00 -8.89
C THR A 142 -23.63 -7.35 -8.02
N GLY A 143 -24.17 -6.23 -8.48
CA GLY A 143 -25.36 -5.62 -7.93
C GLY A 143 -26.62 -6.42 -8.26
N ALA A 144 -27.77 -5.77 -8.10
CA ALA A 144 -29.07 -6.37 -8.33
C ALA A 144 -29.74 -5.84 -9.62
N ASN A 145 -28.98 -5.57 -10.68
CA ASN A 145 -29.53 -5.00 -11.90
C ASN A 145 -30.41 -6.03 -12.64
N PRO A 146 -31.74 -5.84 -12.75
CA PRO A 146 -32.63 -6.79 -13.41
C PRO A 146 -32.42 -6.86 -14.93
N GLY A 147 -31.54 -6.02 -15.49
CA GLY A 147 -31.12 -6.05 -16.89
C GLY A 147 -29.94 -6.98 -17.20
N ASN A 148 -29.16 -7.42 -16.20
CA ASN A 148 -28.03 -8.32 -16.43
C ASN A 148 -28.48 -9.80 -16.46
N THR A 149 -27.73 -10.62 -17.21
CA THR A 149 -27.83 -12.09 -17.20
C THR A 149 -27.06 -12.73 -16.05
N LEU A 150 -26.11 -12.01 -15.43
CA LEU A 150 -25.48 -12.40 -14.18
C LEU A 150 -26.52 -12.47 -13.06
N ALA A 151 -26.34 -13.43 -12.13
CA ALA A 151 -27.16 -13.46 -10.94
C ALA A 151 -26.83 -12.25 -10.04
N ALA A 152 -27.84 -11.73 -9.34
CA ALA A 152 -27.68 -10.64 -8.40
C ALA A 152 -26.88 -11.09 -7.18
N ASN A 153 -26.05 -10.20 -6.63
CA ASN A 153 -25.23 -10.47 -5.45
C ASN A 153 -24.31 -11.70 -5.64
N SER A 154 -23.77 -11.90 -6.85
CA SER A 154 -22.81 -12.95 -7.16
C SER A 154 -21.38 -12.47 -7.00
N GLY A 155 -20.55 -13.26 -6.32
CA GLY A 155 -19.11 -13.01 -6.22
C GLY A 155 -18.43 -13.15 -7.59
N VAL A 156 -17.61 -12.15 -7.92
CA VAL A 156 -16.75 -12.11 -9.12
C VAL A 156 -15.31 -12.21 -8.63
N VAL A 157 -14.59 -13.25 -9.04
CA VAL A 157 -13.23 -13.54 -8.59
C VAL A 157 -12.26 -13.43 -9.76
N GLY A 158 -11.37 -12.44 -9.72
CA GLY A 158 -10.19 -12.40 -10.58
C GLY A 158 -9.12 -13.36 -10.05
N LEU A 159 -8.44 -14.10 -10.93
CA LEU A 159 -7.33 -14.99 -10.58
C LEU A 159 -6.37 -15.23 -11.76
N HIS A 160 -5.07 -15.41 -11.50
CA HIS A 160 -4.16 -15.91 -12.55
C HIS A 160 -3.99 -17.44 -12.45
N THR A 161 -3.65 -18.08 -13.58
CA THR A 161 -3.08 -19.44 -13.67
C THR A 161 -1.61 -19.38 -14.07
N SER A 162 -0.78 -20.35 -13.66
CA SER A 162 0.62 -20.40 -14.11
C SER A 162 0.86 -21.13 -15.42
N THR A 163 -0.11 -21.90 -15.93
CA THR A 163 0.10 -22.80 -17.09
C THR A 163 -1.22 -23.06 -17.85
N PRO A 164 -1.53 -22.31 -18.92
CA PRO A 164 -0.77 -21.15 -19.43
C PRO A 164 -0.77 -19.98 -18.43
N ALA A 165 0.15 -19.04 -18.59
CA ALA A 165 0.36 -17.93 -17.67
C ALA A 165 -0.66 -16.79 -17.91
N VAL A 166 -1.95 -17.03 -17.62
CA VAL A 166 -3.05 -16.13 -18.01
C VAL A 166 -3.98 -15.76 -16.86
N SER A 167 -4.57 -14.57 -16.92
CA SER A 167 -5.67 -14.10 -16.08
C SER A 167 -6.98 -14.79 -16.47
N TRP A 168 -7.79 -15.09 -15.46
CA TRP A 168 -9.12 -15.67 -15.58
C TRP A 168 -10.07 -14.91 -14.65
N MET A 169 -11.36 -15.07 -14.93
CA MET A 169 -12.43 -14.66 -14.05
C MET A 169 -13.30 -15.87 -13.69
N SER A 170 -13.75 -15.92 -12.44
CA SER A 170 -14.74 -16.87 -11.94
C SER A 170 -15.95 -16.10 -11.43
N VAL A 171 -17.15 -16.39 -11.92
CA VAL A 171 -18.40 -15.74 -11.44
C VAL A 171 -19.34 -16.77 -10.83
N ASP A 172 -19.79 -16.52 -9.59
CA ASP A 172 -20.68 -17.40 -8.83
C ASP A 172 -22.07 -17.50 -9.51
N PHE A 173 -22.62 -18.71 -9.66
CA PHE A 173 -23.89 -18.96 -10.37
C PHE A 173 -25.10 -18.31 -9.69
N ALA A 174 -25.06 -18.19 -8.37
CA ALA A 174 -26.01 -17.47 -7.55
C ALA A 174 -25.30 -17.10 -6.24
N GLY A 175 -25.64 -15.96 -5.64
CA GLY A 175 -24.95 -15.44 -4.46
C GLY A 175 -24.69 -16.49 -3.38
N CYS A 176 -23.40 -16.69 -3.09
CA CYS A 176 -22.88 -17.58 -2.06
C CYS A 176 -23.09 -19.09 -2.32
N THR A 177 -23.22 -19.50 -3.59
CA THR A 177 -23.17 -20.93 -3.94
C THR A 177 -21.75 -21.47 -4.12
N LEU A 178 -20.76 -20.58 -4.30
CA LEU A 178 -19.36 -20.92 -4.63
C LEU A 178 -19.23 -21.87 -5.83
N ALA A 179 -20.20 -21.81 -6.74
CA ALA A 179 -20.22 -22.58 -7.96
C ALA A 179 -19.88 -21.61 -9.09
N PHE A 180 -18.67 -21.71 -9.64
CA PHE A 180 -18.16 -20.69 -10.56
C PHE A 180 -18.29 -21.09 -12.03
N ASN A 181 -18.70 -20.13 -12.86
CA ASN A 181 -18.35 -20.15 -14.27
C ASN A 181 -16.91 -19.66 -14.40
N LEU A 182 -16.00 -20.56 -14.76
CA LEU A 182 -14.63 -20.21 -15.10
C LEU A 182 -14.57 -19.71 -16.54
N LEU A 183 -14.14 -18.46 -16.70
CA LEU A 183 -14.20 -17.72 -17.97
C LEU A 183 -12.78 -17.33 -18.36
N GLN A 184 -12.29 -17.96 -19.43
CA GLN A 184 -10.93 -17.78 -19.92
C GLN A 184 -10.82 -16.46 -20.66
N HIS A 185 -9.92 -15.59 -20.21
CA HIS A 185 -9.47 -14.48 -21.04
C HIS A 185 -8.71 -15.01 -22.25
N ASP A 186 -8.88 -14.38 -23.40
CA ASP A 186 -8.54 -14.77 -24.79
C ASP A 186 -7.12 -15.31 -25.15
N GLY A 187 -6.32 -15.75 -24.20
CA GLY A 187 -5.18 -16.67 -24.39
C GLY A 187 -3.80 -16.01 -24.35
N THR A 188 -3.74 -14.72 -24.09
CA THR A 188 -2.50 -13.94 -23.97
C THR A 188 -1.99 -13.94 -22.52
N ASN A 189 -0.66 -13.80 -22.34
CA ASN A 189 0.01 -13.94 -21.03
C ASN A 189 -0.23 -12.72 -20.12
N TYR A 190 -1.41 -12.66 -19.51
CA TYR A 190 -1.75 -11.70 -18.48
C TYR A 190 -1.68 -12.31 -17.09
N LEU A 191 -1.27 -11.52 -16.12
CA LEU A 191 -1.08 -11.92 -14.72
C LEU A 191 -1.76 -10.91 -13.80
N TRP A 192 -1.96 -11.33 -12.55
CA TRP A 192 -2.35 -10.47 -11.43
C TRP A 192 -3.61 -9.62 -11.71
N PRO A 193 -4.77 -10.26 -12.00
CA PRO A 193 -5.99 -9.53 -12.32
C PRO A 193 -6.60 -8.86 -11.10
N HIS A 194 -6.93 -7.58 -11.26
CA HIS A 194 -7.74 -6.79 -10.36
C HIS A 194 -9.13 -6.58 -10.95
N VAL A 195 -10.20 -6.84 -10.19
CA VAL A 195 -11.59 -6.70 -10.65
C VAL A 195 -12.39 -5.68 -9.84
N ALA A 196 -13.30 -4.98 -10.51
CA ALA A 196 -14.35 -4.16 -9.92
C ALA A 196 -15.65 -4.32 -10.73
N VAL A 197 -16.80 -3.93 -10.16
CA VAL A 197 -18.10 -3.98 -10.84
C VAL A 197 -18.83 -2.64 -10.64
N ASP A 198 -19.31 -2.03 -11.73
CA ASP A 198 -20.07 -0.77 -11.69
C ASP A 198 -21.57 -0.98 -11.42
N ALA A 199 -22.32 0.10 -11.15
CA ALA A 199 -23.76 0.00 -10.90
C ALA A 199 -24.61 -0.45 -12.12
N ALA A 200 -24.00 -0.61 -13.30
CA ALA A 200 -24.64 -1.24 -14.45
C ALA A 200 -24.37 -2.77 -14.51
N ASP A 201 -23.69 -3.32 -13.52
CA ASP A 201 -23.13 -4.68 -13.47
C ASP A 201 -22.11 -4.97 -14.60
N ARG A 202 -21.39 -3.94 -15.05
CA ARG A 202 -20.21 -4.12 -15.90
C ARG A 202 -19.03 -4.50 -15.01
N ILE A 203 -18.42 -5.63 -15.33
CA ILE A 203 -17.15 -6.06 -14.72
C ILE A 203 -16.02 -5.34 -15.44
N HIS A 204 -15.18 -4.67 -14.66
CA HIS A 204 -13.92 -4.06 -15.09
C HIS A 204 -12.77 -4.94 -14.62
N MET A 205 -11.83 -5.28 -15.50
CA MET A 205 -10.62 -6.00 -15.13
C MET A 205 -9.38 -5.24 -15.60
N VAL A 206 -8.39 -5.13 -14.72
CA VAL A 206 -7.03 -4.71 -15.06
C VAL A 206 -6.09 -5.89 -14.81
N SER A 207 -5.10 -6.10 -15.68
CA SER A 207 -4.08 -7.15 -15.54
C SER A 207 -2.74 -6.68 -16.09
N TYR A 208 -1.66 -7.42 -15.82
CA TYR A 208 -0.30 -7.08 -16.20
C TYR A 208 0.19 -8.07 -17.27
N GLY A 209 0.76 -7.59 -18.36
CA GLY A 209 1.48 -8.45 -19.30
C GLY A 209 2.88 -8.72 -18.79
N SER A 210 3.33 -9.98 -18.88
CA SER A 210 4.74 -10.30 -18.69
C SER A 210 5.55 -9.80 -19.89
N SER A 211 6.13 -8.61 -19.79
CA SER A 211 7.29 -8.24 -20.62
C SER A 211 8.49 -9.13 -20.28
N ASP A 212 9.46 -9.21 -21.21
CA ASP A 212 10.80 -9.70 -20.85
C ASP A 212 11.39 -8.77 -19.77
N SER A 213 12.25 -9.31 -18.89
CA SER A 213 12.57 -8.81 -17.53
C SER A 213 12.98 -7.34 -17.36
N ASP A 214 13.28 -6.64 -18.45
CA ASP A 214 13.92 -5.32 -18.45
C ASP A 214 13.01 -4.25 -19.11
N ALA A 215 11.81 -4.60 -19.57
CA ALA A 215 10.87 -3.67 -20.21
C ALA A 215 9.70 -3.31 -19.26
N PRO A 216 9.24 -2.03 -19.25
CA PRO A 216 8.19 -1.56 -18.34
C PRO A 216 6.96 -2.46 -18.30
N ASN A 217 6.36 -2.59 -17.10
CA ASN A 217 5.15 -3.36 -16.94
C ASN A 217 4.07 -2.77 -17.82
N THR A 218 3.51 -3.59 -18.70
CA THR A 218 2.38 -3.18 -19.54
C THR A 218 1.09 -3.58 -18.86
N HIS A 219 0.24 -2.63 -18.52
CA HIS A 219 -1.07 -2.92 -17.94
C HIS A 219 -2.13 -3.00 -19.06
N PHE A 220 -3.10 -3.88 -18.85
CA PHE A 220 -4.14 -4.25 -19.80
C PHE A 220 -5.50 -4.07 -19.14
N TYR A 221 -6.42 -3.40 -19.81
CA TYR A 221 -7.82 -3.28 -19.40
C TYR A 221 -8.75 -4.04 -20.35
N ASP A 222 -9.73 -4.74 -19.79
CA ASP A 222 -10.91 -5.27 -20.49
C ASP A 222 -12.18 -5.11 -19.62
N SER A 223 -13.35 -5.16 -20.24
CA SER A 223 -14.64 -5.19 -19.55
C SER A 223 -15.61 -6.20 -20.13
N SER A 224 -16.53 -6.66 -19.27
CA SER A 224 -17.64 -7.53 -19.66
C SER A 224 -18.94 -7.05 -19.05
N THR A 225 -20.05 -7.17 -19.79
CA THR A 225 -21.39 -6.80 -19.32
C THR A 225 -22.25 -7.99 -18.89
N ASP A 226 -21.83 -9.21 -19.21
CA ASP A 226 -22.50 -10.47 -18.86
C ASP A 226 -21.56 -11.50 -18.22
N GLY A 227 -20.29 -11.15 -18.01
CA GLY A 227 -19.20 -12.02 -17.59
C GLY A 227 -18.66 -12.94 -18.70
N PHE A 228 -19.51 -13.36 -19.64
CA PHE A 228 -19.21 -14.37 -20.68
C PHE A 228 -18.62 -13.77 -21.95
N THR A 229 -19.01 -12.55 -22.30
CA THR A 229 -18.53 -11.78 -23.45
C THR A 229 -17.80 -10.55 -22.94
N TRP A 230 -16.50 -10.55 -23.19
CA TRP A 230 -15.64 -9.38 -23.02
C TRP A 230 -15.78 -8.47 -24.24
N ASP A 231 -15.34 -7.22 -24.15
CA ASP A 231 -15.44 -6.21 -25.22
C ASP A 231 -14.42 -6.44 -26.37
N ASN A 232 -14.32 -7.71 -26.79
CA ASN A 232 -13.79 -8.21 -28.07
C ASN A 232 -12.36 -7.80 -28.45
N GLY A 233 -11.40 -8.12 -27.58
CA GLY A 233 -10.00 -8.33 -27.97
C GLY A 233 -9.27 -7.08 -28.48
N THR A 234 -9.79 -5.89 -28.16
CA THR A 234 -9.05 -4.64 -28.33
C THR A 234 -8.40 -4.30 -27.00
N TYR A 235 -7.24 -4.87 -26.77
CA TYR A 235 -6.46 -4.57 -25.57
C TYR A 235 -6.12 -3.09 -25.49
N TYR A 236 -6.48 -2.48 -24.37
CA TYR A 236 -6.04 -1.15 -24.03
C TYR A 236 -4.74 -1.26 -23.23
N THR A 237 -3.63 -1.21 -23.97
CA THR A 237 -2.29 -0.98 -23.42
C THR A 237 -2.28 0.37 -22.72
N LEU A 238 -2.22 0.34 -21.39
CA LEU A 238 -1.92 1.49 -20.57
C LEU A 238 -0.42 1.77 -20.77
N THR A 239 -0.08 2.86 -21.46
CA THR A 239 1.33 3.27 -21.65
C THR A 239 1.88 3.79 -20.33
N THR A 240 2.64 2.93 -19.65
CA THR A 240 3.30 3.16 -18.38
C THR A 240 4.79 2.89 -18.52
N ASN A 241 5.61 3.75 -17.93
CA ASN A 241 7.02 3.44 -17.65
C ASN A 241 7.17 2.79 -16.26
N SER A 242 6.10 2.20 -15.73
CA SER A 242 6.05 1.70 -14.35
C SER A 242 6.88 0.43 -14.13
N GLU A 243 7.84 0.55 -13.22
CA GLU A 243 8.47 -0.58 -12.55
C GLU A 243 7.64 -1.09 -11.35
N ALA A 244 6.76 -0.26 -10.78
CA ALA A 244 5.89 -0.63 -9.68
C ALA A 244 4.69 -1.44 -10.18
N LEU A 245 4.42 -2.55 -9.49
CA LEU A 245 3.24 -3.39 -9.71
C LEU A 245 2.06 -2.83 -8.91
N GLY A 246 1.34 -1.87 -9.48
CA GLY A 246 0.09 -1.43 -8.85
C GLY A 246 -0.82 -0.73 -9.82
N SER A 247 -1.94 -1.38 -10.10
CA SER A 247 -3.06 -0.81 -10.85
C SER A 247 -4.35 -1.50 -10.45
N ILE A 248 -5.39 -0.74 -10.13
CA ILE A 248 -6.70 -1.29 -9.76
C ILE A 248 -7.81 -0.59 -10.54
N PRO A 249 -8.83 -1.34 -11.02
CA PRO A 249 -10.10 -0.73 -11.35
C PRO A 249 -10.85 -0.38 -10.06
N VAL A 250 -11.56 0.74 -10.07
CA VAL A 250 -12.51 1.14 -9.04
C VAL A 250 -13.80 1.56 -9.75
N ALA A 251 -14.95 1.27 -9.16
CA ALA A 251 -16.24 1.45 -9.80
C ALA A 251 -17.27 1.99 -8.80
N ALA A 252 -18.17 2.83 -9.29
CA ALA A 252 -19.07 3.59 -8.45
C ALA A 252 -20.35 2.80 -8.09
N PRO A 253 -20.90 3.02 -6.87
CA PRO A 253 -21.99 2.20 -6.33
C PRO A 253 -23.38 2.55 -6.90
N TYR A 254 -23.58 3.75 -7.43
CA TYR A 254 -24.89 4.24 -7.88
C TYR A 254 -24.95 4.69 -9.34
N SER A 255 -23.80 5.02 -9.95
CA SER A 255 -23.67 5.27 -11.39
C SER A 255 -22.69 4.31 -12.06
N SER A 256 -22.53 4.48 -13.38
CA SER A 256 -21.47 3.81 -14.13
C SER A 256 -20.11 4.50 -14.02
N ARG A 257 -19.88 5.49 -13.13
CA ARG A 257 -18.53 6.07 -12.95
C ARG A 257 -17.54 4.93 -12.65
N ALA A 258 -16.42 4.91 -13.36
CA ALA A 258 -15.34 3.95 -13.12
C ALA A 258 -13.99 4.61 -13.36
N ALA A 259 -12.98 4.21 -12.60
CA ALA A 259 -11.60 4.65 -12.79
C ALA A 259 -10.63 3.47 -12.79
N ILE A 260 -9.44 3.68 -13.35
CA ILE A 260 -8.26 2.83 -13.13
C ILE A 260 -7.24 3.71 -12.45
N LEU A 261 -6.87 3.38 -11.20
CA LEU A 261 -5.73 3.97 -10.52
C LEU A 261 -4.50 3.13 -10.86
N PHE A 262 -3.36 3.74 -11.14
CA PHE A 262 -2.11 3.02 -11.45
C PHE A 262 -0.87 3.85 -11.15
N PHE A 263 0.25 3.18 -10.89
CA PHE A 263 1.56 3.85 -10.81
C PHE A 263 2.15 4.12 -12.18
N ASP A 264 2.84 5.25 -12.33
CA ASP A 264 3.68 5.53 -13.48
C ASP A 264 4.97 6.25 -13.04
N LYS A 265 6.09 5.92 -13.68
CA LYS A 265 7.42 6.40 -13.27
C LYS A 265 7.57 7.89 -13.58
N THR A 266 8.09 8.66 -12.62
CA THR A 266 8.16 10.12 -12.74
C THR A 266 9.52 10.62 -13.21
N GLY A 267 9.51 11.66 -14.05
CA GLY A 267 10.73 12.35 -14.46
C GLY A 267 11.54 11.65 -15.56
N PRO A 268 12.70 12.22 -15.94
CA PRO A 268 13.59 11.61 -16.91
C PRO A 268 14.19 10.31 -16.35
N GLU A 269 14.44 9.35 -17.24
CA GLU A 269 15.21 8.13 -16.94
C GLU A 269 16.62 8.46 -16.41
N ASP A 270 17.12 9.67 -16.71
CA ASP A 270 18.40 10.23 -16.32
C ASP A 270 18.43 10.91 -14.92
N MET A 271 17.62 10.49 -13.94
CA MET A 271 18.01 10.72 -12.54
C MET A 271 19.36 9.99 -12.34
N PRO A 272 20.48 10.69 -12.11
CA PRO A 272 21.81 10.12 -12.32
C PRO A 272 22.10 9.02 -11.31
N TYR A 273 21.83 7.78 -11.74
CA TYR A 273 21.93 6.56 -10.96
C TYR A 273 23.39 6.06 -10.88
N ASP A 274 24.27 6.95 -10.41
CA ASP A 274 25.65 6.64 -10.03
C ASP A 274 25.78 6.42 -8.50
N GLY A 275 24.64 6.18 -7.83
CA GLY A 275 24.61 5.70 -6.44
C GLY A 275 25.29 4.32 -6.31
N PRO A 276 25.78 3.95 -5.12
CA PRO A 276 26.46 2.67 -4.92
C PRO A 276 25.53 1.50 -5.30
N PRO A 277 26.02 0.47 -6.01
CA PRO A 277 25.21 -0.61 -6.58
C PRO A 277 24.50 -1.49 -5.53
N GLU A 278 24.75 -1.26 -4.24
CA GLU A 278 24.23 -2.03 -3.12
C GLU A 278 22.89 -1.47 -2.56
N GLY A 279 22.44 -0.29 -3.00
CA GLY A 279 21.18 0.34 -2.53
C GLY A 279 20.22 0.82 -3.63
N GLY A 280 20.54 0.61 -4.90
CA GLY A 280 19.87 1.31 -5.99
C GLY A 280 18.45 0.83 -6.34
N GLU A 281 18.16 -0.48 -6.27
CA GLU A 281 16.92 -1.06 -6.81
C GLU A 281 15.65 -0.48 -6.17
N ILE A 282 15.69 -0.07 -4.90
CA ILE A 282 14.51 0.54 -4.23
C ILE A 282 14.30 1.99 -4.69
N GLY A 283 15.36 2.73 -4.98
CA GLY A 283 15.27 4.15 -5.37
C GLY A 283 14.55 4.36 -6.70
N ILE A 284 14.68 3.42 -7.65
CA ILE A 284 13.91 3.41 -8.90
C ILE A 284 12.46 2.93 -8.68
N GLN A 285 12.24 1.99 -7.75
CA GLN A 285 10.92 1.44 -7.44
C GLN A 285 10.01 2.39 -6.64
N ILE A 286 10.56 3.36 -5.90
CA ILE A 286 9.76 4.36 -5.17
C ILE A 286 9.53 5.66 -5.97
N HIS A 287 9.95 5.75 -7.25
CA HIS A 287 9.90 7.01 -8.01
C HIS A 287 8.64 7.10 -8.90
N HIS A 288 7.45 6.95 -8.29
CA HIS A 288 6.17 6.91 -9.01
C HIS A 288 5.20 8.01 -8.61
N ASP A 289 4.40 8.39 -9.60
CA ASP A 289 3.15 9.11 -9.46
C ASP A 289 2.00 8.10 -9.44
N VAL A 290 0.91 8.45 -8.76
CA VAL A 290 -0.39 7.81 -8.99
C VAL A 290 -1.10 8.57 -10.11
N LYS A 291 -1.50 7.83 -11.14
CA LYS A 291 -2.25 8.34 -12.29
C LYS A 291 -3.61 7.65 -12.38
N ALA A 292 -4.53 8.27 -13.11
CA ALA A 292 -5.84 7.70 -13.34
C ALA A 292 -6.36 7.88 -14.76
N TYR A 293 -7.09 6.87 -15.24
CA TYR A 293 -8.15 7.06 -16.24
C TYR A 293 -9.48 7.09 -15.49
N LEU A 294 -10.35 8.07 -15.78
CA LEU A 294 -11.66 8.24 -15.13
C LEU A 294 -12.75 8.38 -16.21
N ALA A 295 -13.72 7.48 -16.20
CA ALA A 295 -14.82 7.44 -17.14
C ALA A 295 -16.16 7.71 -16.45
N GLU A 296 -16.77 8.85 -16.75
CA GLU A 296 -18.08 9.29 -16.19
C GLU A 296 -19.28 8.39 -16.57
N ASN A 297 -19.07 7.45 -17.49
CA ASN A 297 -20.08 6.50 -17.98
C ASN A 297 -19.57 5.04 -17.99
N GLY A 298 -18.41 4.80 -17.38
CA GLY A 298 -17.79 3.48 -17.27
C GLY A 298 -17.12 2.99 -18.55
N ASN A 299 -17.09 3.82 -19.60
CA ASN A 299 -16.39 3.49 -20.85
C ASN A 299 -14.88 3.79 -20.73
N LEU A 300 -14.21 3.14 -19.78
CA LEU A 300 -12.75 3.26 -19.58
C LEU A 300 -11.96 2.95 -20.86
N ALA A 301 -12.45 2.03 -21.69
CA ALA A 301 -11.92 1.75 -23.02
C ALA A 301 -11.77 3.01 -23.90
N ALA A 302 -12.75 3.93 -23.86
CA ALA A 302 -12.68 5.19 -24.60
C ALA A 302 -11.66 6.17 -23.99
N GLU A 303 -11.56 6.25 -22.67
CA GLU A 303 -10.61 7.14 -21.99
C GLU A 303 -9.16 6.70 -22.23
N ILE A 304 -8.88 5.40 -22.17
CA ILE A 304 -7.55 4.85 -22.48
C ILE A 304 -7.22 5.05 -23.96
N SER A 305 -8.18 4.77 -24.87
CA SER A 305 -8.01 5.04 -26.31
C SER A 305 -7.75 6.51 -26.63
N GLY A 306 -8.35 7.42 -25.87
CA GLY A 306 -8.17 8.86 -26.02
C GLY A 306 -6.83 9.36 -25.47
N GLY A 307 -6.16 8.57 -24.63
CA GLY A 307 -5.00 9.03 -23.86
C GLY A 307 -5.37 10.01 -22.74
N ASN A 308 -6.62 9.94 -22.24
CA ASN A 308 -7.16 10.84 -21.22
C ASN A 308 -6.68 10.44 -19.81
N VAL A 309 -5.35 10.41 -19.63
CA VAL A 309 -4.71 10.14 -18.33
C VAL A 309 -4.61 11.43 -17.52
N MET A 310 -4.99 11.33 -16.24
CA MET A 310 -4.79 12.36 -15.23
C MET A 310 -3.58 11.99 -14.37
N ASN A 311 -2.68 12.94 -14.14
CA ASN A 311 -1.67 12.80 -13.10
C ASN A 311 -2.27 13.29 -11.77
N LEU A 312 -2.40 12.41 -10.77
CA LEU A 312 -3.10 12.75 -9.53
C LEU A 312 -2.15 13.35 -8.50
N THR A 313 -0.99 12.72 -8.31
CA THR A 313 0.05 13.16 -7.36
C THR A 313 0.94 14.26 -7.93
N ASP A 314 1.25 14.20 -9.23
CA ASP A 314 2.13 15.11 -9.97
C ASP A 314 3.38 15.53 -9.20
N PHE A 315 4.18 14.57 -8.70
CA PHE A 315 5.40 14.83 -7.92
C PHE A 315 6.57 15.35 -8.80
N GLY A 316 6.30 15.94 -9.97
CA GLY A 316 7.32 16.40 -10.91
C GLY A 316 8.12 17.64 -10.45
N PRO A 317 9.33 17.87 -10.98
CA PRO A 317 10.05 19.12 -10.71
C PRO A 317 9.23 20.35 -11.16
N GLY A 318 8.92 21.24 -10.22
CA GLY A 318 8.09 22.43 -10.47
C GLY A 318 6.58 22.22 -10.28
N SER A 319 6.15 21.05 -9.80
CA SER A 319 4.77 20.79 -9.39
C SER A 319 4.30 21.69 -8.24
N GLU A 320 3.01 21.97 -8.18
CA GLU A 320 2.33 22.56 -7.01
C GLU A 320 2.04 21.52 -5.90
N SER A 321 2.65 20.32 -5.96
CA SER A 321 2.59 19.30 -4.91
C SER A 321 2.85 19.92 -3.53
N PRO A 322 2.05 19.62 -2.50
CA PRO A 322 2.23 20.16 -1.15
C PRO A 322 3.55 19.71 -0.49
N PHE A 323 4.27 18.77 -1.11
CA PHE A 323 5.59 18.27 -0.69
C PHE A 323 6.76 18.95 -1.41
N GLY A 324 6.47 19.87 -2.34
CA GLY A 324 7.47 20.41 -3.27
C GLY A 324 8.01 19.35 -4.24
N PRO A 325 9.05 19.70 -5.04
CA PRO A 325 9.54 18.86 -6.14
C PRO A 325 10.21 17.54 -5.72
N TYR A 326 10.44 17.32 -4.41
CA TYR A 326 11.14 16.13 -3.91
C TYR A 326 10.42 15.41 -2.76
N GLY A 327 9.47 16.03 -2.05
CA GLY A 327 9.16 15.61 -0.67
C GLY A 327 8.24 14.39 -0.48
N CYS A 328 7.61 13.82 -1.50
CA CYS A 328 6.88 12.55 -1.33
C CYS A 328 6.74 11.81 -2.67
N ARG A 329 6.72 10.47 -2.62
CA ARG A 329 6.58 9.60 -3.80
C ARG A 329 5.78 8.36 -3.46
N ALA A 330 4.96 7.91 -4.40
CA ALA A 330 4.10 6.76 -4.18
C ALA A 330 4.84 5.43 -4.44
N TYR A 331 4.51 4.38 -3.70
CA TYR A 331 5.19 3.08 -3.75
C TYR A 331 4.23 1.91 -3.63
N CYS A 332 4.27 0.99 -4.59
CA CYS A 332 3.70 -0.37 -4.62
C CYS A 332 2.18 -0.57 -4.37
N ASP A 333 1.55 0.10 -3.40
CA ASP A 333 0.13 -0.07 -3.07
C ASP A 333 -0.69 1.20 -3.25
N VAL A 334 -1.82 1.04 -3.94
CA VAL A 334 -2.89 2.04 -4.05
C VAL A 334 -4.23 1.30 -3.93
N ASP A 335 -5.13 1.86 -3.12
CA ASP A 335 -6.56 1.53 -3.11
C ASP A 335 -7.40 2.77 -3.40
N GLY A 336 -8.63 2.58 -3.83
CA GLY A 336 -9.58 3.66 -4.04
C GLY A 336 -11.03 3.19 -4.09
N LEU A 337 -11.94 4.13 -3.87
CA LEU A 337 -13.38 3.94 -3.93
C LEU A 337 -14.06 5.22 -4.40
N PHE A 338 -15.27 5.10 -4.90
CA PHE A 338 -16.17 6.24 -5.00
C PHE A 338 -17.01 6.31 -3.72
N ASP A 339 -17.19 7.51 -3.17
CA ASP A 339 -18.01 7.70 -1.98
C ASP A 339 -19.50 7.41 -2.24
N MET A 340 -20.27 7.33 -1.15
CA MET A 340 -21.70 7.04 -1.19
C MET A 340 -22.57 8.33 -1.27
N THR A 341 -21.99 9.46 -1.68
CA THR A 341 -22.72 10.72 -1.84
C THR A 341 -23.40 10.80 -3.20
N ALA A 342 -24.21 11.84 -3.43
CA ALA A 342 -24.81 12.10 -4.74
C ALA A 342 -23.78 12.60 -5.80
N SER A 343 -22.56 12.95 -5.38
CA SER A 343 -21.45 13.26 -6.29
C SER A 343 -20.61 12.03 -6.63
N GLU A 344 -20.70 10.97 -5.81
CA GLU A 344 -19.84 9.78 -5.88
C GLU A 344 -18.37 10.17 -6.05
N ASN A 345 -17.79 10.94 -5.12
CA ASN A 345 -16.43 11.45 -5.31
C ASN A 345 -15.42 10.30 -5.30
N LEU A 346 -14.43 10.33 -6.19
CA LEU A 346 -13.32 9.38 -6.19
C LEU A 346 -12.34 9.72 -5.05
N HIS A 347 -12.12 8.75 -4.16
CA HIS A 347 -11.09 8.76 -3.15
C HIS A 347 -10.01 7.74 -3.48
N MET A 348 -8.76 8.06 -3.16
CA MET A 348 -7.68 7.10 -3.15
C MET A 348 -6.85 7.19 -1.87
N ALA A 349 -6.31 6.06 -1.45
CA ALA A 349 -5.25 5.98 -0.45
C ALA A 349 -4.08 5.18 -1.02
N PHE A 350 -2.85 5.63 -0.78
CA PHE A 350 -1.65 4.99 -1.31
C PHE A 350 -0.50 5.05 -0.31
N SER A 351 0.38 4.06 -0.41
CA SER A 351 1.63 4.03 0.36
C SER A 351 2.63 4.97 -0.29
N ALA A 352 3.34 5.76 0.52
CA ALA A 352 4.35 6.70 0.04
C ALA A 352 5.57 6.74 0.96
N ASP A 353 6.70 7.19 0.40
CA ASP A 353 7.89 7.54 1.16
C ASP A 353 8.36 8.98 0.85
N VAL A 354 9.15 9.55 1.75
CA VAL A 354 9.70 10.90 1.63
C VAL A 354 11.14 10.82 1.14
N MET A 355 11.41 11.30 -0.08
CA MET A 355 12.78 11.57 -0.50
C MET A 355 13.23 12.90 0.14
N PHE A 356 14.28 12.84 0.95
CA PHE A 356 14.98 14.04 1.39
C PHE A 356 16.18 14.29 0.48
N THR A 357 16.27 15.45 -0.15
CA THR A 357 17.53 15.95 -0.72
C THR A 357 18.35 16.57 0.42
N ASP A 358 19.46 15.96 0.77
CA ASP A 358 20.47 16.58 1.63
C ASP A 358 21.64 17.05 0.74
N THR A 359 22.00 18.32 0.86
CA THR A 359 23.08 18.90 0.06
C THR A 359 24.36 18.86 0.88
N LEU A 360 25.16 17.81 0.70
CA LEU A 360 26.50 17.78 1.27
C LEU A 360 27.43 18.59 0.36
N THR A 361 27.70 19.83 0.75
CA THR A 361 28.77 20.64 0.14
C THR A 361 30.12 19.97 0.43
N VAL A 362 30.65 19.26 -0.56
CA VAL A 362 31.98 18.66 -0.49
C VAL A 362 33.00 19.68 -0.99
N HIS A 363 33.83 20.17 -0.08
CA HIS A 363 35.05 20.89 -0.42
C HIS A 363 36.08 19.90 -0.96
N ASP A 364 36.51 20.10 -2.20
CA ASP A 364 37.71 19.43 -2.70
C ASP A 364 39.00 20.07 -2.15
N GLY A 365 40.14 19.40 -2.36
CA GLY A 365 41.43 19.83 -1.82
C GLY A 365 42.01 21.09 -2.49
N ASP A 366 41.39 21.53 -3.59
CA ASP A 366 41.70 22.71 -4.38
C ASP A 366 40.89 23.94 -3.93
N GLY A 367 39.79 23.72 -3.18
CA GLY A 367 38.95 24.76 -2.60
C GLY A 367 37.73 25.13 -3.45
N ASP A 368 37.43 24.36 -4.49
CA ASP A 368 36.12 24.40 -5.13
C ASP A 368 35.10 23.68 -4.23
N THR A 369 33.87 24.18 -4.24
CA THR A 369 32.73 23.57 -3.56
C THR A 369 31.88 22.83 -4.59
N SER A 370 31.84 21.51 -4.48
CA SER A 370 30.86 20.70 -5.19
C SER A 370 29.71 20.38 -4.25
N ASP A 371 28.54 20.97 -4.52
CA ASP A 371 27.30 20.58 -3.86
C ASP A 371 26.88 19.22 -4.37
N LEU A 372 27.23 18.15 -3.65
CA LEU A 372 26.69 16.84 -3.94
C LEU A 372 25.32 16.73 -3.26
N VAL A 373 24.27 16.83 -4.08
CA VAL A 373 22.91 16.52 -3.65
C VAL A 373 22.83 15.00 -3.45
N TYR A 374 22.97 14.56 -2.20
CA TYR A 374 22.67 13.20 -1.82
C TYR A 374 21.17 13.11 -1.59
N TYR A 375 20.51 12.23 -2.32
CA TYR A 375 19.18 11.78 -1.93
C TYR A 375 19.37 10.91 -0.69
N ASN A 376 19.05 11.44 0.49
CA ASN A 376 19.02 10.68 1.72
C ASN A 376 17.72 9.87 1.73
N TRP A 377 17.79 8.72 1.06
CA TRP A 377 16.79 7.69 1.05
C TRP A 377 16.59 7.17 2.48
N ASN A 378 15.64 7.78 3.20
CA ASN A 378 15.17 7.26 4.48
C ASN A 378 14.22 6.10 4.23
N LEU A 379 14.76 5.04 3.61
CA LEU A 379 14.00 3.95 3.04
C LEU A 379 13.06 3.33 4.08
N GLY A 380 11.79 3.27 3.72
CA GLY A 380 10.78 2.51 4.43
C GLY A 380 9.96 3.31 5.45
N ARG A 381 10.19 4.62 5.65
CA ARG A 381 9.47 5.40 6.70
C ARG A 381 7.94 5.22 6.68
N GLY A 382 7.38 4.90 5.51
CA GLY A 382 6.06 4.28 5.38
C GLY A 382 4.94 5.22 5.80
N GLN A 383 4.43 5.96 4.83
CA GLN A 383 3.32 6.88 5.00
C GLN A 383 2.13 6.40 4.20
N ILE A 384 0.93 6.64 4.72
CA ILE A 384 -0.34 6.44 4.04
C ILE A 384 -0.93 7.82 3.79
N TRP A 385 -1.07 8.16 2.50
CA TRP A 385 -1.71 9.39 2.06
C TRP A 385 -3.11 9.11 1.53
N HIS A 386 -3.99 10.09 1.68
CA HIS A 386 -5.33 10.09 1.07
C HIS A 386 -5.52 11.36 0.23
N MET A 387 -6.14 11.19 -0.94
CA MET A 387 -6.62 12.26 -1.79
C MET A 387 -8.10 12.03 -2.15
N ASN A 388 -8.94 13.07 -2.01
CA ASN A 388 -10.19 13.15 -2.74
C ASN A 388 -9.89 13.75 -4.13
N VAL A 389 -9.99 12.92 -5.16
CA VAL A 389 -9.54 13.22 -6.53
C VAL A 389 -10.41 14.30 -7.19
N ASP A 390 -11.74 14.26 -6.98
CA ASP A 390 -12.67 15.21 -7.59
C ASP A 390 -12.55 16.63 -7.01
N THR A 391 -12.06 16.78 -5.77
CA THR A 391 -11.85 18.09 -5.11
C THR A 391 -10.40 18.56 -5.12
N GLY A 392 -9.43 17.65 -5.32
CA GLY A 392 -8.01 17.94 -5.16
C GLY A 392 -7.56 18.04 -3.70
N GLU A 393 -8.38 17.61 -2.75
CA GLU A 393 -8.09 17.71 -1.31
C GLU A 393 -7.16 16.58 -0.84
N TRP A 394 -6.11 16.94 -0.09
CA TRP A 394 -5.05 16.06 0.39
C TRP A 394 -5.04 15.93 1.91
N SER A 395 -4.72 14.73 2.40
CA SER A 395 -4.60 14.46 3.83
C SER A 395 -3.59 13.35 4.13
N HIS A 396 -2.94 13.47 5.27
CA HIS A 396 -2.07 12.43 5.81
C HIS A 396 -2.91 11.47 6.68
N VAL A 397 -3.02 10.21 6.26
CA VAL A 397 -3.77 9.19 7.01
C VAL A 397 -2.92 8.71 8.19
N ALA A 398 -1.71 8.22 7.92
CA ALA A 398 -0.79 7.67 8.91
C ALA A 398 0.65 7.87 8.45
N GLY A 399 1.59 8.05 9.38
CA GLY A 399 3.00 8.22 9.05
C GLY A 399 3.90 8.19 10.27
N TYR A 400 5.13 8.65 10.06
CA TYR A 400 6.33 8.23 10.79
C TYR A 400 6.16 7.94 12.29
N ASN A 401 6.58 6.74 12.70
CA ASN A 401 6.75 6.40 14.11
C ASN A 401 8.06 7.02 14.60
N SER A 402 7.98 7.95 15.56
CA SER A 402 9.13 8.67 16.10
C SER A 402 10.11 7.81 16.90
N GLY A 403 9.78 6.53 17.13
CA GLY A 403 10.65 5.52 17.74
C GLY A 403 11.62 4.81 16.78
N ILE A 404 11.47 4.97 15.46
CA ILE A 404 12.37 4.34 14.47
C ILE A 404 13.74 5.03 14.53
N THR A 405 14.81 4.24 14.72
CA THR A 405 16.20 4.71 14.68
C THR A 405 16.76 4.66 13.26
N GLU A 406 17.88 5.34 13.01
CA GLU A 406 18.60 5.24 11.73
C GLU A 406 19.11 3.81 11.48
N GLU A 407 19.53 3.10 12.54
CA GLU A 407 19.91 1.69 12.47
C GLU A 407 18.72 0.81 12.07
N ASP A 408 17.53 1.08 12.60
CA ASP A 408 16.30 0.44 12.14
C ASP A 408 16.07 0.72 10.65
N LEU A 409 16.22 1.94 10.13
CA LEU A 409 16.00 2.21 8.69
C LEU A 409 16.92 1.39 7.75
N PHE A 410 18.13 1.03 8.19
CA PHE A 410 19.06 0.22 7.37
C PHE A 410 18.93 -1.29 7.57
N TYR A 411 18.47 -1.76 8.74
CA TYR A 411 18.40 -3.19 9.06
C TYR A 411 16.98 -3.72 9.26
N ALA A 412 15.97 -2.85 9.22
CA ALA A 412 14.56 -3.21 9.25
C ALA A 412 14.19 -4.12 8.11
N ARG A 413 13.34 -5.09 8.45
CA ARG A 413 12.74 -5.98 7.48
C ARG A 413 11.24 -6.07 7.76
N PRO A 414 10.46 -5.08 7.32
CA PRO A 414 9.03 -5.24 7.12
C PRO A 414 8.68 -6.28 6.04
N GLN A 415 9.68 -7.05 5.54
CA GLN A 415 9.70 -7.99 4.40
C GLN A 415 9.92 -7.29 3.03
N ALA A 416 10.21 -8.07 1.98
CA ALA A 416 10.56 -7.53 0.66
C ALA A 416 9.34 -6.89 -0.05
N TRP A 417 9.58 -5.71 -0.67
CA TRP A 417 8.56 -4.83 -1.23
C TRP A 417 7.48 -4.39 -0.24
N ARG A 418 7.92 -4.13 1.01
CA ARG A 418 7.09 -3.60 2.11
C ARG A 418 7.72 -2.32 2.65
N MET A 419 6.90 -1.48 3.25
CA MET A 419 7.32 -0.34 4.07
C MET A 419 6.78 -0.52 5.49
N TRP A 420 7.20 0.35 6.41
CA TRP A 420 6.73 0.29 7.80
C TRP A 420 5.22 0.57 7.94
N ARG A 421 4.61 1.21 6.94
CA ARG A 421 3.16 1.26 6.71
C ARG A 421 2.88 1.15 5.23
N ASP A 422 1.98 0.26 4.87
CA ASP A 422 1.60 0.04 3.49
C ASP A 422 0.29 -0.77 3.37
N ARG A 423 -0.04 -1.24 2.16
CA ARG A 423 -1.32 -1.88 1.83
C ARG A 423 -2.55 -1.13 2.37
N PRO A 424 -2.67 0.19 2.11
CA PRO A 424 -3.88 0.90 2.46
C PRO A 424 -5.07 0.27 1.76
N GLN A 425 -6.17 0.15 2.49
CA GLN A 425 -7.47 -0.25 1.99
C GLN A 425 -8.52 0.71 2.52
N MET A 426 -9.42 1.17 1.65
CA MET A 426 -10.46 2.13 1.98
C MET A 426 -11.85 1.50 2.01
N ALA A 427 -12.70 1.98 2.92
CA ALA A 427 -14.12 1.71 2.98
C ALA A 427 -14.92 2.99 3.26
N VAL A 428 -16.18 3.03 2.84
CA VAL A 428 -17.15 4.08 3.19
C VAL A 428 -18.35 3.48 3.92
N ASP A 429 -18.79 4.11 5.01
CA ASP A 429 -20.09 3.79 5.62
C ASP A 429 -21.22 4.53 4.87
N PRO A 430 -22.12 3.82 4.17
CA PRO A 430 -23.21 4.44 3.41
C PRO A 430 -24.25 5.14 4.31
N THR A 431 -24.22 4.90 5.63
CA THR A 431 -25.13 5.51 6.60
C THR A 431 -24.68 6.90 7.03
N THR A 432 -23.37 7.10 7.20
CA THR A 432 -22.77 8.33 7.75
C THR A 432 -21.97 9.13 6.72
N GLY A 433 -21.56 8.49 5.62
CA GLY A 433 -20.58 9.04 4.68
C GLY A 433 -19.14 9.02 5.23
N TYR A 434 -18.89 8.38 6.37
CA TYR A 434 -17.55 8.33 6.96
C TYR A 434 -16.65 7.40 6.16
N LEU A 435 -15.40 7.84 5.99
CA LEU A 435 -14.34 7.06 5.35
C LEU A 435 -13.54 6.33 6.42
N TYR A 436 -13.11 5.12 6.08
CA TYR A 436 -12.25 4.29 6.91
C TYR A 436 -11.06 3.84 6.06
N THR A 437 -9.87 3.91 6.63
CA THR A 437 -8.66 3.37 6.00
C THR A 437 -8.00 2.42 6.98
N ILE A 438 -7.67 1.21 6.52
CA ILE A 438 -6.80 0.27 7.21
C ILE A 438 -5.46 0.14 6.50
N TRP A 439 -4.41 -0.29 7.19
CA TRP A 439 -3.08 -0.55 6.64
C TRP A 439 -2.35 -1.61 7.49
N SER A 440 -1.31 -2.23 6.94
CA SER A 440 -0.35 -3.01 7.75
C SER A 440 0.66 -2.06 8.38
N GLU A 441 0.88 -2.11 9.69
CA GLU A 441 1.94 -1.38 10.38
C GLU A 441 2.94 -2.34 11.00
N TYR A 442 4.23 -2.01 10.87
CA TYR A 442 5.33 -2.78 11.42
C TYR A 442 6.07 -1.97 12.49
N THR A 443 6.73 -2.66 13.43
CA THR A 443 7.54 -2.02 14.48
C THR A 443 8.76 -2.85 14.84
N SER A 444 9.93 -2.23 15.00
CA SER A 444 11.16 -2.92 15.44
C SER A 444 11.05 -3.50 16.84
N ALA A 445 10.14 -2.96 17.67
CA ALA A 445 9.81 -3.52 18.97
C ALA A 445 9.20 -4.93 18.89
N ASP A 446 8.65 -5.32 17.73
CA ASP A 446 8.01 -6.61 17.51
C ASP A 446 8.64 -7.37 16.32
N THR A 447 9.87 -7.81 16.54
CA THR A 447 10.68 -8.55 15.58
C THR A 447 10.71 -10.05 15.91
N SER A 448 10.48 -10.91 14.93
CA SER A 448 10.62 -12.36 15.06
C SER A 448 12.06 -12.80 15.33
N ALA A 449 12.27 -14.05 15.75
CA ALA A 449 13.60 -14.63 15.92
C ALA A 449 14.37 -14.77 14.59
N ALA A 450 13.70 -14.65 13.44
CA ALA A 450 14.31 -14.61 12.11
C ALA A 450 14.81 -13.19 11.72
N GLY A 451 14.41 -12.15 12.45
CA GLY A 451 14.79 -10.75 12.17
C GLY A 451 13.80 -9.99 11.28
N TYR A 452 12.56 -10.49 11.14
CA TYR A 452 11.49 -9.88 10.36
C TYR A 452 10.39 -9.37 11.26
N TYR A 453 9.74 -8.26 10.89
CA TYR A 453 8.75 -7.62 11.73
C TYR A 453 7.40 -8.33 11.64
N ASN A 454 6.78 -8.56 12.80
CA ASN A 454 5.37 -8.94 12.87
C ASN A 454 4.53 -7.72 12.43
N GLY A 455 3.52 -7.96 11.60
CA GLY A 455 2.60 -6.94 11.10
C GLY A 455 1.37 -6.82 11.99
N GLU A 456 0.85 -5.61 12.15
CA GLU A 456 -0.38 -5.29 12.86
C GLU A 456 -1.36 -4.59 11.91
N ILE A 457 -2.66 -4.87 12.01
CA ILE A 457 -3.67 -4.19 11.19
C ILE A 457 -4.19 -2.97 11.94
N MET A 458 -3.84 -1.81 11.41
CA MET A 458 -4.22 -0.52 11.99
C MET A 458 -5.40 0.09 11.22
N ALA A 459 -6.18 0.94 11.88
CA ALA A 459 -7.33 1.64 11.27
C ALA A 459 -7.44 3.11 11.71
N ARG A 460 -8.00 3.96 10.83
CA ARG A 460 -8.47 5.32 11.13
C ARG A 460 -9.80 5.60 10.43
N CYS A 461 -10.55 6.56 10.98
CA CYS A 461 -11.81 7.06 10.42
C CYS A 461 -11.71 8.56 10.15
N SER A 462 -12.28 9.02 9.03
CA SER A 462 -12.56 10.42 8.73
C SER A 462 -14.07 10.65 8.64
N ALA A 463 -14.53 11.74 9.27
CA ALA A 463 -15.93 12.19 9.25
C ALA A 463 -16.15 13.42 8.36
N ASP A 464 -15.10 13.89 7.68
CA ASP A 464 -15.04 15.15 6.92
C ASP A 464 -14.47 14.92 5.51
N ASN A 465 -14.99 13.91 4.81
CA ASN A 465 -14.64 13.60 3.43
C ASN A 465 -13.14 13.25 3.22
N GLY A 466 -12.47 12.79 4.28
CA GLY A 466 -11.05 12.48 4.28
C GLY A 466 -10.14 13.68 4.54
N MET A 467 -10.65 14.83 5.01
CA MET A 467 -9.82 16.00 5.32
C MET A 467 -9.05 15.89 6.65
N SER A 468 -9.60 15.19 7.63
CA SER A 468 -8.91 14.84 8.87
C SER A 468 -9.22 13.42 9.33
N TRP A 469 -8.25 12.79 9.99
CA TRP A 469 -8.31 11.40 10.41
C TRP A 469 -8.24 11.29 11.92
N GLY A 470 -9.06 10.40 12.49
CA GLY A 470 -9.06 10.08 13.91
C GLY A 470 -7.75 9.46 14.40
N PRO A 471 -7.65 9.15 15.70
CA PRO A 471 -6.50 8.40 16.23
C PRO A 471 -6.39 7.04 15.54
N ALA A 472 -5.15 6.55 15.37
CA ALA A 472 -4.93 5.18 14.94
C ALA A 472 -5.47 4.21 16.00
N VAL A 473 -6.14 3.16 15.55
CA VAL A 473 -6.64 2.06 16.37
C VAL A 473 -5.97 0.79 15.87
N ASN A 474 -5.32 0.04 16.76
CA ASN A 474 -4.87 -1.32 16.45
C ASN A 474 -6.09 -2.26 16.47
N LEU A 475 -6.29 -3.02 15.41
CA LEU A 475 -7.40 -3.98 15.27
C LEU A 475 -7.02 -5.40 15.69
N THR A 476 -5.73 -5.67 15.86
CA THR A 476 -5.15 -6.99 16.10
C THR A 476 -4.48 -7.03 17.48
N ASP A 477 -3.52 -6.15 17.77
CA ASP A 477 -2.85 -6.01 19.09
C ASP A 477 -2.17 -7.31 19.56
N THR A 478 -1.57 -8.01 18.60
CA THR A 478 -1.15 -9.42 18.71
C THR A 478 0.34 -9.61 19.00
N GLN A 479 1.04 -8.55 19.43
CA GLN A 479 2.52 -8.49 19.44
C GLN A 479 3.26 -9.72 20.01
N THR A 480 4.22 -10.25 19.24
CA THR A 480 4.99 -11.48 19.55
C THR A 480 6.52 -11.36 19.42
N PRO A 481 7.18 -10.45 20.18
CA PRO A 481 8.60 -10.19 20.02
C PRO A 481 9.47 -11.40 20.36
N GLY A 482 10.40 -11.73 19.46
CA GLY A 482 11.29 -12.89 19.56
C GLY A 482 10.60 -14.24 19.34
N CYS A 483 9.41 -14.25 18.74
CA CYS A 483 8.72 -15.48 18.35
C CYS A 483 9.59 -16.37 17.45
N ALA A 484 9.46 -17.69 17.62
CA ALA A 484 10.05 -18.66 16.70
C ALA A 484 9.03 -19.04 15.63
N SER A 485 9.53 -19.39 14.45
CA SER A 485 8.74 -19.88 13.31
C SER A 485 7.62 -20.86 13.70
N GLY A 486 6.41 -20.59 13.21
CA GLY A 486 5.18 -21.32 13.56
C GLY A 486 4.65 -20.99 14.95
N SER A 487 5.02 -19.83 15.51
CA SER A 487 4.57 -19.29 16.81
C SER A 487 4.71 -17.76 16.89
N CYS A 488 4.83 -17.08 15.76
CA CYS A 488 4.57 -15.64 15.64
C CYS A 488 3.06 -15.41 15.46
N ASP A 489 2.64 -14.19 15.74
CA ASP A 489 1.34 -13.64 15.37
C ASP A 489 1.66 -12.38 14.54
N ALA A 490 1.59 -12.49 13.21
CA ALA A 490 1.84 -11.39 12.27
C ALA A 490 0.68 -11.28 11.28
N GLU A 491 -0.11 -10.21 11.35
CA GLU A 491 -1.25 -10.01 10.47
C GLU A 491 -0.84 -9.22 9.22
N ASP A 492 -0.81 -9.91 8.07
CA ASP A 492 -0.36 -9.34 6.79
C ASP A 492 -1.37 -9.60 5.65
N TRP A 493 -1.17 -8.89 4.54
CA TRP A 493 -2.05 -8.86 3.36
C TRP A 493 -3.49 -8.48 3.70
N PRO A 494 -3.72 -7.39 4.46
CA PRO A 494 -5.06 -6.95 4.78
C PRO A 494 -5.79 -6.54 3.51
N SER A 495 -7.05 -6.95 3.43
CA SER A 495 -7.98 -6.51 2.41
C SER A 495 -9.31 -6.17 3.06
N MET A 496 -10.01 -5.16 2.52
CA MET A 496 -11.25 -4.66 3.09
C MET A 496 -12.28 -4.44 1.98
N ALA A 497 -13.56 -4.74 2.28
CA ALA A 497 -14.63 -4.33 1.39
C ALA A 497 -14.72 -2.81 1.30
N SER A 498 -14.99 -2.27 0.12
CA SER A 498 -15.18 -0.82 -0.11
C SER A 498 -16.35 -0.21 0.67
N VAL A 499 -17.19 -1.01 1.32
CA VAL A 499 -18.41 -0.56 1.99
C VAL A 499 -18.50 -1.17 3.39
N ALA A 500 -18.69 -0.33 4.40
CA ALA A 500 -19.08 -0.79 5.73
C ALA A 500 -20.55 -1.20 5.72
N HIS A 501 -20.89 -2.36 6.26
CA HIS A 501 -22.25 -2.89 6.20
C HIS A 501 -22.78 -3.26 7.59
N ASN A 502 -24.04 -2.91 7.87
CA ASN A 502 -24.69 -3.07 9.18
C ASN A 502 -23.88 -2.54 10.39
N GLY A 503 -23.05 -1.50 10.18
CA GLY A 503 -22.18 -0.92 11.21
C GLY A 503 -20.87 -1.67 11.45
N PHE A 504 -20.42 -2.50 10.52
CA PHE A 504 -19.14 -3.20 10.57
C PHE A 504 -18.27 -2.93 9.34
N LEU A 505 -16.96 -2.79 9.55
CA LEU A 505 -15.97 -3.06 8.51
C LEU A 505 -15.82 -4.57 8.34
N HIS A 506 -15.59 -5.00 7.10
CA HIS A 506 -15.37 -6.39 6.72
C HIS A 506 -13.96 -6.51 6.18
N ILE A 507 -13.11 -7.23 6.92
CA ILE A 507 -11.66 -7.30 6.69
C ILE A 507 -11.27 -8.78 6.53
N SER A 508 -10.29 -9.07 5.68
CA SER A 508 -9.64 -10.38 5.64
C SER A 508 -8.13 -10.23 5.49
N PHE A 509 -7.38 -11.12 6.13
CA PHE A 509 -5.91 -11.09 6.16
C PHE A 509 -5.33 -12.49 6.36
N VAL A 510 -4.02 -12.63 6.14
CA VAL A 510 -3.27 -13.83 6.52
C VAL A 510 -2.72 -13.63 7.93
N HIS A 511 -3.03 -14.56 8.84
CA HIS A 511 -2.37 -14.67 10.13
C HIS A 511 -1.09 -15.48 9.94
N ASP A 512 0.01 -14.77 9.65
CA ASP A 512 1.31 -15.35 9.38
C ASP A 512 2.03 -15.74 10.68
N LEU A 513 2.40 -17.01 10.75
CA LEU A 513 3.04 -17.60 11.91
C LEU A 513 4.57 -17.51 11.89
N ASP A 514 5.18 -16.94 10.83
CA ASP A 514 6.62 -16.62 10.74
C ASP A 514 6.89 -15.53 9.67
N PRO A 515 6.89 -14.23 10.02
CA PRO A 515 6.87 -13.14 9.05
C PRO A 515 8.06 -13.20 8.08
N GLY A 516 7.77 -13.06 6.79
CA GLY A 516 8.75 -13.03 5.72
C GLY A 516 8.17 -13.58 4.43
N GLY A 517 8.43 -12.93 3.29
CA GLY A 517 8.01 -13.46 2.00
C GLY A 517 8.65 -14.83 1.72
N ILE A 518 7.83 -15.87 1.61
CA ILE A 518 8.27 -17.21 1.21
C ILE A 518 8.61 -17.38 -0.30
N PRO A 519 8.10 -16.58 -1.28
CA PRO A 519 8.42 -16.85 -2.69
C PRO A 519 9.83 -16.43 -3.13
N PHE A 520 10.66 -15.85 -2.25
CA PHE A 520 12.03 -15.41 -2.54
C PHE A 520 13.05 -16.55 -2.42
N ASP A 521 14.24 -16.39 -3.02
CA ASP A 521 15.37 -17.32 -2.94
C ASP A 521 16.66 -16.56 -2.58
N PRO A 522 17.16 -16.65 -1.32
CA PRO A 522 16.58 -17.39 -0.20
C PRO A 522 15.23 -16.78 0.26
N PRO A 523 14.34 -17.60 0.87
CA PRO A 523 13.11 -17.09 1.47
C PRO A 523 13.44 -16.23 2.69
N GLU A 524 12.55 -15.29 3.01
CA GLU A 524 12.72 -14.38 4.13
C GLU A 524 12.30 -15.03 5.47
N GLY A 525 11.11 -15.64 5.50
CA GLY A 525 10.62 -16.46 6.61
C GLY A 525 10.89 -17.95 6.39
N ALA A 526 10.40 -18.79 7.30
CA ALA A 526 10.27 -20.23 7.07
C ALA A 526 8.79 -20.64 6.93
N GLU A 527 8.54 -21.59 6.02
CA GLU A 527 7.19 -21.84 5.52
C GLU A 527 6.24 -22.49 6.54
N THR A 528 5.29 -21.69 7.01
CA THR A 528 4.24 -22.01 7.97
C THR A 528 2.93 -22.41 7.27
N LEU A 529 1.95 -22.90 8.03
CA LEU A 529 0.58 -23.08 7.56
C LEU A 529 -0.28 -22.08 8.31
N ASN A 530 -0.56 -20.98 7.64
CA ASN A 530 -1.16 -19.76 8.16
C ASN A 530 -2.68 -19.80 8.02
N ASP A 531 -3.38 -19.25 9.00
CA ASP A 531 -4.84 -19.13 8.94
C ASP A 531 -5.21 -17.93 8.05
N MET A 532 -6.18 -18.11 7.15
CA MET A 532 -6.83 -16.99 6.47
C MET A 532 -7.98 -16.53 7.37
N ILE A 533 -7.94 -15.28 7.80
CA ILE A 533 -8.90 -14.71 8.74
C ILE A 533 -9.92 -13.84 7.99
N TYR A 534 -11.17 -13.90 8.46
CA TYR A 534 -12.18 -12.87 8.21
C TYR A 534 -12.55 -12.23 9.55
N GLN A 535 -12.51 -10.90 9.62
CA GLN A 535 -12.79 -10.10 10.81
C GLN A 535 -13.90 -9.08 10.51
N LYS A 536 -14.82 -8.92 11.46
CA LYS A 536 -15.82 -7.85 11.50
C LYS A 536 -15.49 -6.90 12.62
N VAL A 537 -15.15 -5.66 12.29
CA VAL A 537 -14.82 -4.61 13.26
C VAL A 537 -15.99 -3.62 13.34
N PRO A 538 -16.59 -3.36 14.53
CA PRO A 538 -17.64 -2.35 14.65
C PRO A 538 -17.10 -0.97 14.28
N VAL A 539 -17.76 -0.26 13.35
CA VAL A 539 -17.30 1.09 12.92
C VAL A 539 -17.28 2.10 14.07
N SER A 540 -18.08 1.87 15.11
CA SER A 540 -18.11 2.66 16.34
C SER A 540 -16.88 2.50 17.24
N ALA A 541 -16.03 1.50 16.99
CA ALA A 541 -14.79 1.29 17.71
C ALA A 541 -13.60 2.06 17.09
N ILE A 542 -13.78 2.62 15.88
CA ILE A 542 -12.78 3.43 15.17
C ILE A 542 -13.29 4.88 15.14
N PRO A 543 -13.00 5.70 16.17
CA PRO A 543 -13.57 7.03 16.28
C PRO A 543 -13.01 7.99 15.20
N PRO A 544 -13.83 8.87 14.62
CA PRO A 544 -13.35 9.94 13.77
C PRO A 544 -12.60 11.01 14.58
N HIS A 545 -11.92 11.92 13.88
CA HIS A 545 -11.34 13.10 14.51
C HIS A 545 -12.44 13.99 15.13
N THR A 546 -12.33 14.32 16.42
CA THR A 546 -13.33 15.12 17.15
C THR A 546 -12.94 16.59 17.33
N GLY A 547 -11.78 17.01 16.82
CA GLY A 547 -11.30 18.39 16.89
C GLY A 547 -11.62 19.19 15.63
N THR A 548 -11.39 20.52 15.69
CA THR A 548 -11.30 21.35 14.48
C THR A 548 -10.21 20.76 13.56
N PRO A 549 -10.44 20.56 12.25
CA PRO A 549 -9.42 20.03 11.34
C PRO A 549 -8.12 20.83 11.47
N TRP A 550 -6.99 20.14 11.63
CA TRP A 550 -5.69 20.77 11.89
C TRP A 550 -5.31 21.78 10.80
N ASN A 551 -5.76 21.50 9.57
CA ASN A 551 -5.55 22.31 8.37
C ASN A 551 -6.35 23.63 8.32
N ALA A 552 -7.27 23.88 9.26
CA ALA A 552 -8.08 25.11 9.29
C ALA A 552 -7.26 26.41 9.50
N ALA A 553 -5.96 26.29 9.81
CA ALA A 553 -5.02 27.40 9.91
C ALA A 553 -4.22 27.67 8.62
N GLY A 554 -4.42 26.91 7.53
CA GLY A 554 -3.68 27.10 6.27
C GLY A 554 -2.20 26.70 6.31
N HIS A 555 -1.71 26.19 7.44
CA HIS A 555 -0.40 25.58 7.53
C HIS A 555 -0.49 24.12 7.12
N VAL A 556 0.09 23.79 5.96
CA VAL A 556 0.74 22.49 5.79
C VAL A 556 1.90 22.49 6.77
N GLY A 557 1.61 22.05 7.99
CA GLY A 557 2.62 21.86 9.02
C GLY A 557 3.51 20.72 8.59
N LEU A 558 4.61 21.04 7.89
CA LEU A 558 5.80 20.19 7.92
C LEU A 558 6.06 19.89 9.39
N VAL A 559 5.92 18.62 9.78
CA VAL A 559 6.21 18.16 11.14
C VAL A 559 7.72 18.09 11.28
N THR A 560 8.35 19.26 11.32
CA THR A 560 9.77 19.43 11.67
C THR A 560 9.92 19.29 13.18
N ASP A 561 9.86 18.05 13.66
CA ASP A 561 10.51 17.68 14.93
C ASP A 561 12.03 17.90 14.71
N SER A 562 12.45 19.14 14.88
CA SER A 562 13.76 19.65 14.45
C SER A 562 14.86 19.22 15.41
N ARG A 563 15.21 17.93 15.35
CA ARG A 563 16.44 17.42 15.94
C ARG A 563 17.61 17.92 15.11
N TRP A 564 18.35 18.86 15.68
CA TRP A 564 19.62 19.32 15.14
C TRP A 564 20.67 18.23 15.30
N TYR A 565 21.10 17.61 14.21
CA TYR A 565 22.22 16.69 14.18
C TYR A 565 23.53 17.47 14.09
N SER A 566 24.25 17.63 15.21
CA SER A 566 25.62 18.15 15.19
C SER A 566 26.61 17.02 14.94
N TRP A 567 27.09 16.88 13.71
CA TRP A 567 28.21 16.00 13.39
C TRP A 567 29.52 16.62 13.87
N THR A 568 30.01 16.21 15.05
CA THR A 568 31.38 16.51 15.47
C THR A 568 32.34 15.62 14.69
N CYS A 569 33.04 16.21 13.71
CA CYS A 569 34.19 15.59 13.07
C CYS A 569 35.35 15.49 14.08
N ASP A 570 35.34 14.43 14.89
CA ASP A 570 36.47 14.11 15.77
C ASP A 570 37.65 13.62 14.92
N SER A 571 38.67 14.49 14.82
CA SER A 571 39.89 14.22 14.08
C SER A 571 40.56 12.94 14.58
N TRP A 572 40.70 11.96 13.70
CA TRP A 572 41.14 10.61 14.03
C TRP A 572 42.64 10.57 14.40
N THR A 573 42.97 10.58 15.70
CA THR A 573 44.33 10.30 16.19
C THR A 573 44.36 9.35 17.39
N GLY A 574 44.46 8.05 17.12
CA GLY A 574 45.16 7.07 17.96
C GLY A 574 44.56 6.64 19.31
N ASP A 575 44.38 5.32 19.44
CA ASP A 575 44.36 4.54 20.69
C ASP A 575 43.25 4.80 21.74
N THR A 576 42.19 4.00 21.63
CA THR A 576 41.32 3.50 22.72
C THR A 576 40.64 4.52 23.67
N ALA A 577 39.32 4.68 23.50
CA ALA A 577 38.44 5.25 24.52
C ALA A 577 37.23 4.36 24.78
N PHE A 578 36.79 4.29 26.05
CA PHE A 578 35.55 3.64 26.47
C PHE A 578 34.37 4.60 26.29
N LEU A 579 33.19 4.07 25.95
CA LEU A 579 31.92 4.79 26.06
C LEU A 579 31.55 4.95 27.54
N ASP A 580 31.41 6.20 28.01
CA ASP A 580 30.74 6.55 29.26
C ASP A 580 29.36 7.12 28.93
N SER A 581 28.30 6.37 29.26
CA SER A 581 26.91 6.75 29.05
C SER A 581 26.32 7.45 30.27
N THR A 582 26.86 8.62 30.61
CA THR A 582 26.27 9.51 31.61
C THR A 582 25.99 10.89 31.00
N HIS A 583 24.72 11.15 30.68
CA HIS A 583 23.96 12.42 30.79
C HIS A 583 22.61 12.23 30.08
N TRP A 584 21.60 11.74 30.81
CA TRP A 584 20.21 11.75 30.34
C TRP A 584 19.59 13.11 30.63
N VAL A 585 18.91 13.70 29.64
CA VAL A 585 17.97 14.80 29.84
C VAL A 585 16.56 14.21 29.74
N GLU A 586 15.77 14.32 30.80
CA GLU A 586 14.40 13.81 30.82
C GLU A 586 13.49 14.65 29.90
N PRO A 587 12.56 14.04 29.15
CA PRO A 587 11.59 14.78 28.37
C PRO A 587 10.57 15.48 29.29
N VAL A 588 10.40 16.79 29.10
CA VAL A 588 9.43 17.59 29.86
C VAL A 588 8.01 17.30 29.34
N HIS A 589 7.17 16.72 30.19
CA HIS A 589 5.74 16.55 29.89
C HIS A 589 5.01 17.90 29.88
N VAL A 590 4.42 18.27 28.74
CA VAL A 590 3.48 19.39 28.64
C VAL A 590 2.05 18.86 28.78
N PHE A 591 1.38 19.22 29.87
CA PHE A 591 -0.08 19.08 29.98
C PHE A 591 -0.75 20.32 29.40
N ASN A 592 -1.68 20.14 28.45
CA ASN A 592 -2.42 21.25 27.85
C ASN A 592 -3.88 21.27 28.31
N GLU A 593 -4.23 22.20 29.21
CA GLU A 593 -5.61 22.51 29.62
C GLU A 593 -5.90 24.03 29.45
N SER A 594 -6.00 24.53 28.21
CA SER A 594 -6.78 25.75 27.84
C SER A 594 -6.52 26.12 26.36
N PRO A 595 -7.52 26.58 25.56
CA PRO A 595 -7.35 26.72 24.11
C PRO A 595 -6.68 28.01 23.60
N PHE A 596 -6.19 28.91 24.45
CA PHE A 596 -5.60 30.20 24.01
C PHE A 596 -4.44 30.68 24.90
N ASP A 597 -3.26 30.08 24.79
CA ASP A 597 -1.96 30.73 25.05
C ASP A 597 -0.84 29.85 24.47
N VAL A 598 0.01 30.40 23.59
CA VAL A 598 1.27 29.75 23.19
C VAL A 598 2.38 30.35 24.05
N HIS A 599 2.91 29.59 25.00
CA HIS A 599 4.13 29.95 25.73
C HIS A 599 5.34 29.29 25.07
N VAL A 600 6.24 30.10 24.52
CA VAL A 600 7.59 29.68 24.14
C VAL A 600 8.51 29.97 25.31
N ASP A 601 8.48 29.08 26.31
CA ASP A 601 9.35 29.18 27.48
C ASP A 601 10.72 28.52 27.19
N ASN A 602 11.69 29.39 26.90
CA ASN A 602 13.13 29.13 26.67
C ASN A 602 13.54 28.75 25.24
N ILE A 603 14.21 29.70 24.57
CA ILE A 603 15.19 29.41 23.51
C ILE A 603 16.57 29.42 24.17
N ALA A 604 17.30 28.31 24.10
CA ALA A 604 18.65 28.20 24.63
C ALA A 604 19.67 28.25 23.49
N PHE A 605 20.51 29.28 23.45
CA PHE A 605 21.63 29.39 22.51
C PHE A 605 22.89 28.77 23.14
N TYR A 606 23.50 27.81 22.44
CA TYR A 606 24.77 27.20 22.85
C TYR A 606 25.88 27.66 21.89
N HIS A 607 26.95 28.24 22.45
CA HIS A 607 28.12 28.68 21.66
C HIS A 607 29.20 27.60 21.63
N HIS A 608 29.75 27.30 20.46
CA HIS A 608 30.89 26.41 20.33
C HIS A 608 32.21 27.15 20.69
N PRO A 609 33.17 26.55 21.43
CA PRO A 609 34.35 27.28 21.90
C PRO A 609 35.48 27.51 20.87
N SER A 610 35.34 27.05 19.62
CA SER A 610 36.43 26.97 18.65
C SER A 610 36.76 28.25 17.90
N ASP A 611 35.82 29.19 17.77
CA ASP A 611 35.90 30.25 16.75
C ASP A 611 36.54 31.56 17.26
N LEU A 612 37.22 31.50 18.40
CA LEU A 612 37.92 32.64 19.02
C LEU A 612 39.44 32.59 18.81
N LEU A 613 39.86 32.56 17.55
CA LEU A 613 41.23 32.90 17.11
C LEU A 613 41.25 33.95 15.99
N GLY A 614 40.35 34.94 16.08
CA GLY A 614 40.36 36.18 15.28
C GLY A 614 40.72 37.40 16.14
N THR A 615 41.39 38.40 15.56
CA THR A 615 41.77 39.65 16.26
C THR A 615 40.61 40.65 16.40
N PRO A 616 40.57 41.51 17.44
CA PRO A 616 39.30 42.07 17.95
C PRO A 616 38.74 43.32 17.25
N GLU A 617 39.04 43.58 15.96
CA GLU A 617 38.72 44.89 15.33
C GLU A 617 37.58 44.89 14.30
N ASP A 618 37.14 43.75 13.77
CA ASP A 618 35.99 43.69 12.84
C ASP A 618 34.73 43.15 13.53
N GLY A 619 33.86 44.06 13.97
CA GLY A 619 32.56 43.74 14.55
C GLY A 619 31.54 43.31 13.49
N GLY A 620 31.55 42.02 13.13
CA GLY A 620 30.49 41.42 12.31
C GLY A 620 29.17 41.36 13.08
N LEU A 621 28.16 42.11 12.63
CA LEU A 621 26.78 41.90 13.03
C LEU A 621 26.24 40.66 12.30
N MET A 622 25.59 39.76 13.04
CA MET A 622 24.80 38.68 12.46
C MET A 622 23.37 39.18 12.33
N GLU A 623 22.95 39.46 11.11
CA GLU A 623 21.60 39.92 10.78
C GLU A 623 20.68 38.69 10.72
N LEU A 624 19.58 38.70 11.49
CA LEU A 624 18.61 37.62 11.54
C LEU A 624 17.26 38.13 11.04
N ASP A 625 17.03 38.00 9.74
CA ASP A 625 15.74 38.33 9.14
C ASP A 625 14.68 37.33 9.59
N LEU A 626 13.60 37.86 10.17
CA LEU A 626 12.48 37.08 10.67
C LEU A 626 11.21 37.53 9.93
N GLU A 627 10.93 36.88 8.81
CA GLU A 627 9.76 37.17 8.00
C GLU A 627 8.49 36.61 8.65
N VAL A 628 7.48 37.47 8.83
CA VAL A 628 6.17 37.09 9.36
C VAL A 628 5.12 37.30 8.28
N PHE A 629 4.44 36.21 7.90
CA PHE A 629 3.33 36.26 6.96
C PHE A 629 2.01 36.45 7.71
N ALA A 630 1.32 37.57 7.46
CA ALA A 630 0.04 37.87 8.09
C ALA A 630 -0.90 38.60 7.11
N ASN A 631 -2.17 38.20 7.09
CA ASN A 631 -3.22 38.79 6.24
C ASN A 631 -2.92 38.81 4.72
N GLY A 632 -2.07 37.90 4.23
CA GLY A 632 -1.78 37.74 2.80
C GLY A 632 -0.65 38.63 2.25
N GLU A 633 0.08 39.36 3.11
CA GLU A 633 1.27 40.11 2.75
C GLU A 633 2.47 39.67 3.62
N TRP A 634 3.67 39.65 3.01
CA TRP A 634 4.93 39.53 3.74
C TRP A 634 5.35 40.92 4.24
N THR A 635 5.57 41.06 5.54
CA THR A 635 6.07 42.32 6.13
C THR A 635 7.37 42.09 6.89
N SER A 636 8.44 42.77 6.49
CA SER A 636 9.71 42.77 7.22
C SER A 636 9.59 43.55 8.53
N ALA A 637 10.01 42.92 9.62
CA ALA A 637 9.81 43.42 10.98
C ALA A 637 11.07 44.07 11.57
N MET A 638 11.38 45.29 11.11
CA MET A 638 12.06 46.36 11.87
C MET A 638 13.54 46.17 12.24
N ASP A 639 14.44 46.91 11.58
CA ASP A 639 15.86 47.09 11.99
C ASP A 639 15.97 47.55 13.46
N TRP A 640 16.87 46.93 14.24
CA TRP A 640 17.04 47.26 15.67
C TRP A 640 18.50 47.43 16.10
N ASP A 641 19.01 48.65 15.91
CA ASP A 641 20.27 49.12 16.52
C ASP A 641 20.04 49.69 17.92
N GLY A 642 20.38 48.95 18.99
CA GLY A 642 20.27 49.48 20.36
C GLY A 642 20.76 48.60 21.50
N TRP A 643 21.61 49.16 22.38
CA TRP A 643 22.04 48.51 23.63
C TRP A 643 20.88 48.39 24.65
N LEU A 644 20.72 47.21 25.24
CA LEU A 644 19.71 46.88 26.25
C LEU A 644 19.80 47.72 27.54
N PRO A 645 18.66 48.19 28.04
CA PRO A 645 18.35 48.13 29.47
C PRO A 645 17.08 47.32 29.75
N GLN A 646 17.10 46.57 30.86
CA GLN A 646 16.01 45.68 31.30
C GLN A 646 14.64 46.37 31.33
N TRP A 647 13.64 45.79 30.67
CA TRP A 647 12.22 46.08 30.89
C TRP A 647 11.46 44.81 31.23
N ARG A 648 10.71 44.84 32.34
CA ARG A 648 9.75 43.79 32.71
C ARG A 648 8.35 44.20 32.27
N GLY A 649 7.71 43.35 31.48
CA GLY A 649 6.25 43.27 31.38
C GLY A 649 5.57 44.28 30.48
N THR A 650 5.36 43.89 29.21
CA THR A 650 4.30 44.43 28.36
C THR A 650 3.56 43.26 27.73
N LYS A 651 2.25 43.15 27.96
CA LYS A 651 1.40 42.19 27.25
C LYS A 651 1.01 42.79 25.90
N PHE A 652 1.26 42.07 24.81
CA PHE A 652 0.53 42.30 23.57
C PHE A 652 -0.77 41.48 23.57
N ARG A 653 -1.74 41.94 22.79
CA ARG A 653 -3.06 41.34 22.64
C ARG A 653 -3.34 41.31 21.14
N ALA A 654 -3.46 40.11 20.58
CA ALA A 654 -4.15 39.90 19.30
C ALA A 654 -5.67 39.92 19.54
#